data_AF-A0AA92DNE2-F1
#
_entry.id   AF-A0AA92DNE2-F1
#
_cell.length_a   1.000
_cell.length_b   1.000
_cell.length_c   1.000
_cell.angle_alpha   90.00
_cell.angle_beta   90.00
_cell.angle_gamma   90.00
#
_symmetry.space_group_name_H-M   'P 1'
#
loop_
_entity.id
_entity.type
_entity.pdbx_description
1 polymer ?
#
loop_
_entity_poly.entity_id
_entity_poly.type
_entity_poly.pdbx_seq_one_letter_code
_entity_poly.pdbx_strand_id
1 'polypeptide(L)'
;MPDSLDFDRNDLGPNEPGQNHLSPGDLNRPAPSPSAPPSTVPQTALIRRLRRAASGNVPAPEGVTLRQAQQREVMVGAHLTLSIDWATEVEVRLGAEMVRFAIYCRNAAELNATLARDLDAEAASLETAHRFATLLGPLDERVEAMAAAEEPLPPLPSLRGPYYLHEVCTGCDGGGVRACGGDGCRGGKIRCTHSATAEAPECPDCGGRGQHRCPVCAGEGVVACETCSGVGQFTHIHHPRLTAHPSYSLTAPPDAPAAVRMTLEEAGFSGFAALANPAPATVRHSGTQLLYQRSGTLTVVALSWDCDGVPFEVETVGSDGDSAPLPPFLDTVLAPVLARIAALPPADAFALAGAYRLTRSVAEAVMDGREPDAAAIVADHEACVSPGFVRETAAVLAERFAETSRTAVARSWIVAAGLLALVLLLVAGVDAPALLTGATPEQPAPAALRLGWDIGLPIAAGLGLWALVRGVVRGALAAAFGGPVRAPDQGSWPLVLLSAAAVIHLGLLTLWNGGPGFSRLNHRLDVEAITQGRAPMPAPRVLTPEERVMAAQRALARLGRYDGAIDGKMGEGTRTGLASLTGLVDTPPGVAPEDPLELAVAIAADRVAVNVQTPELLVGTGWSNATRLRMKHDDQPMVAGAFLGALAASGTERAATGQEWVSGDGLRSGLITVTGRIADTKDRGRLCFALTHVVTTPAGRDAGAPLRTCRTAGNWTLEE
;
A
#
# COMPACT_ATOMS: atom_id res chain seq x y z
N MET A 1 62.84 -53.36 6.55
CA MET A 1 62.47 -54.43 5.61
C MET A 1 61.24 -55.13 6.13
N PRO A 2 60.28 -55.51 5.27
CA PRO A 2 60.00 -55.04 3.91
C PRO A 2 58.52 -54.56 3.82
N ASP A 3 57.92 -54.01 2.76
CA ASP A 3 58.08 -54.17 1.31
C ASP A 3 57.89 -52.84 0.56
N SER A 4 58.51 -52.80 -0.61
CA SER A 4 58.67 -51.72 -1.58
C SER A 4 57.92 -52.04 -2.88
N LEU A 5 57.23 -51.05 -3.48
CA LEU A 5 56.89 -50.97 -4.92
C LEU A 5 56.77 -49.47 -5.26
N ASP A 6 57.75 -48.86 -5.92
CA ASP A 6 57.93 -48.72 -7.38
C ASP A 6 56.82 -47.91 -8.09
N PHE A 7 57.19 -46.72 -8.58
CA PHE A 7 56.73 -46.19 -9.88
C PHE A 7 57.72 -45.15 -10.42
N ASP A 8 57.79 -45.15 -11.75
CA ASP A 8 58.91 -44.80 -12.61
C ASP A 8 59.35 -43.33 -12.69
N ARG A 9 60.63 -43.21 -13.06
CA ARG A 9 61.37 -42.02 -13.46
C ARG A 9 61.52 -42.09 -14.98
N ASN A 10 61.10 -41.06 -15.72
CA ASN A 10 61.74 -40.67 -16.99
C ASN A 10 61.37 -39.25 -17.41
N ASP A 11 62.34 -38.67 -18.12
CA ASP A 11 62.29 -37.45 -18.92
C ASP A 11 62.43 -36.12 -18.16
N LEU A 12 63.68 -35.64 -18.08
CA LEU A 12 64.13 -34.45 -18.83
C LEU A 12 65.65 -34.28 -18.61
N GLY A 13 66.42 -34.57 -19.67
CA GLY A 13 67.86 -34.30 -19.73
C GLY A 13 68.17 -32.84 -20.05
N PRO A 14 69.39 -32.36 -19.72
CA PRO A 14 69.85 -31.01 -20.01
C PRO A 14 70.61 -30.97 -21.36
N ASN A 15 70.61 -29.82 -22.06
CA ASN A 15 71.70 -29.40 -22.96
C ASN A 15 71.52 -27.95 -23.47
N GLU A 16 72.40 -27.09 -22.97
CA GLU A 16 73.30 -26.14 -23.68
C GLU A 16 72.83 -25.12 -24.76
N PRO A 17 73.62 -24.03 -24.95
CA PRO A 17 73.14 -22.72 -25.40
C PRO A 17 73.39 -22.44 -26.90
N GLY A 18 72.42 -21.79 -27.53
CA GLY A 18 72.53 -21.27 -28.90
C GLY A 18 72.78 -19.76 -28.91
N GLN A 19 73.99 -19.39 -29.33
CA GLN A 19 74.36 -18.03 -29.74
C GLN A 19 73.49 -17.58 -30.92
N ASN A 20 73.06 -16.32 -30.94
CA ASN A 20 72.73 -15.63 -32.18
C ASN A 20 73.19 -14.18 -32.15
N HIS A 21 73.82 -13.83 -33.26
CA HIS A 21 74.61 -12.64 -33.52
C HIS A 21 73.79 -11.34 -33.49
N LEU A 22 74.36 -10.31 -32.85
CA LEU A 22 73.97 -8.92 -33.05
C LEU A 22 74.63 -8.39 -34.33
N SER A 23 73.81 -8.03 -35.32
CA SER A 23 74.25 -7.23 -36.47
C SER A 23 74.23 -5.73 -36.08
N PRO A 24 75.33 -4.98 -36.32
CA PRO A 24 75.37 -3.54 -36.06
C PRO A 24 74.75 -2.80 -37.25
N GLY A 25 73.43 -2.60 -37.22
CA GLY A 25 72.69 -1.91 -38.29
C GLY A 25 71.52 -1.02 -37.86
N ASP A 26 71.00 -1.15 -36.64
CA ASP A 26 69.73 -0.51 -36.24
C ASP A 26 69.89 0.69 -35.30
N LEU A 27 70.85 1.58 -35.57
CA LEU A 27 71.06 2.82 -34.78
C LEU A 27 70.36 4.07 -35.34
N ASN A 28 69.38 3.94 -36.24
CA ASN A 28 68.62 5.09 -36.76
C ASN A 28 67.15 4.76 -37.06
N ARG A 29 66.38 4.37 -36.03
CA ARG A 29 64.91 4.48 -36.08
C ARG A 29 64.43 5.55 -35.09
N PRO A 30 63.61 6.53 -35.52
CA PRO A 30 62.98 7.48 -34.61
C PRO A 30 62.08 6.73 -33.62
N ALA A 31 62.12 7.14 -32.36
CA ALA A 31 61.34 6.54 -31.29
C ALA A 31 59.84 6.53 -31.64
N PRO A 32 59.13 5.40 -31.45
CA PRO A 32 57.68 5.42 -31.52
C PRO A 32 57.14 6.34 -30.41
N SER A 33 56.19 7.20 -30.78
CA SER A 33 55.39 8.04 -29.87
C SER A 33 54.88 7.23 -28.68
N PRO A 34 54.67 7.85 -27.50
CA PRO A 34 54.23 7.14 -26.30
C PRO A 34 52.90 6.44 -26.60
N SER A 35 52.97 5.12 -26.72
CA SER A 35 51.83 4.25 -26.92
C SER A 35 50.97 4.31 -25.67
N ALA A 36 49.66 4.50 -25.88
CA ALA A 36 48.66 4.35 -24.84
C ALA A 36 48.87 3.01 -24.11
N PRO A 37 48.66 2.95 -22.78
CA PRO A 37 48.82 1.72 -22.02
C PRO A 37 47.91 0.63 -22.61
N PRO A 38 48.36 -0.64 -22.61
CA PRO A 38 47.53 -1.74 -23.10
C PRO A 38 46.23 -1.78 -22.27
N SER A 39 45.09 -1.60 -22.93
CA SER A 39 43.79 -1.70 -22.28
C SER A 39 43.66 -3.08 -21.63
N THR A 40 43.51 -3.13 -20.31
CA THR A 40 43.24 -4.38 -19.61
C THR A 40 41.92 -4.96 -20.15
N VAL A 41 41.88 -6.28 -20.38
CA VAL A 41 40.70 -7.04 -20.87
C VAL A 41 39.34 -6.56 -20.32
N PRO A 42 39.19 -6.19 -19.01
CA PRO A 42 37.95 -5.61 -18.48
C PRO A 42 37.47 -4.31 -19.15
N GLN A 43 38.36 -3.45 -19.65
CA GLN A 43 37.98 -2.20 -20.33
C GLN A 43 37.32 -2.48 -21.69
N THR A 44 37.76 -3.52 -22.41
CA THR A 44 37.23 -3.87 -23.73
C THR A 44 35.84 -4.52 -23.65
N ALA A 45 35.54 -5.26 -22.58
CA ALA A 45 34.25 -5.90 -22.38
C ALA A 45 33.17 -4.88 -21.97
N LEU A 46 33.50 -3.96 -21.06
CA LEU A 46 32.64 -2.85 -20.68
C LEU A 46 32.32 -1.89 -21.83
N ILE A 47 33.31 -1.48 -22.65
CA ILE A 47 33.04 -0.62 -23.82
C ILE A 47 32.07 -1.33 -24.78
N ARG A 48 32.22 -2.64 -24.97
CA ARG A 48 31.28 -3.42 -25.80
C ARG A 48 29.89 -3.43 -25.20
N ARG A 49 29.76 -3.50 -23.88
CA ARG A 49 28.49 -3.44 -23.15
C ARG A 49 27.82 -2.06 -23.30
N LEU A 50 28.52 -0.97 -23.02
CA LEU A 50 28.03 0.40 -23.23
C LEU A 50 27.58 0.64 -24.67
N ARG A 51 28.38 0.20 -25.65
CA ARG A 51 28.02 0.31 -27.08
C ARG A 51 26.81 -0.54 -27.45
N ARG A 52 26.62 -1.69 -26.81
CA ARG A 52 25.45 -2.55 -27.02
C ARG A 52 24.19 -1.90 -26.46
N ALA A 53 24.24 -1.32 -25.27
CA ALA A 53 23.13 -0.59 -24.66
C ALA A 53 22.75 0.68 -25.46
N ALA A 54 23.77 1.41 -25.97
CA ALA A 54 23.58 2.58 -26.83
C ALA A 54 23.18 2.23 -28.28
N SER A 55 23.35 0.96 -28.69
CA SER A 55 23.10 0.54 -30.07
C SER A 55 21.64 0.75 -30.46
N GLY A 56 21.43 1.53 -31.52
CA GLY A 56 20.10 1.91 -31.99
C GLY A 56 19.43 3.01 -31.17
N ASN A 57 20.07 3.56 -30.13
CA ASN A 57 19.57 4.71 -29.37
C ASN A 57 20.43 5.98 -29.56
N VAL A 58 21.59 5.84 -30.21
CA VAL A 58 22.54 6.93 -30.51
C VAL A 58 22.84 6.92 -32.02
N PRO A 59 23.05 8.08 -32.68
CA PRO A 59 23.24 8.17 -34.13
C PRO A 59 24.37 7.28 -34.67
N ALA A 60 25.43 7.06 -33.89
CA ALA A 60 26.47 6.08 -34.17
C ALA A 60 26.95 5.43 -32.85
N PRO A 61 27.14 4.10 -32.79
CA PRO A 61 27.72 3.42 -31.62
C PRO A 61 29.17 3.85 -31.33
N GLU A 62 29.83 4.51 -32.29
CA GLU A 62 31.13 5.18 -32.13
C GLU A 62 31.04 6.46 -31.28
N GLY A 63 29.84 7.03 -31.11
CA GLY A 63 29.58 8.18 -30.24
C GLY A 63 29.73 7.88 -28.75
N VAL A 64 29.96 6.61 -28.38
CA VAL A 64 30.37 6.21 -27.04
C VAL A 64 31.90 6.11 -27.00
N THR A 65 32.54 7.07 -26.34
CA THR A 65 34.00 7.11 -26.16
C THR A 65 34.37 6.98 -24.69
N LEU A 66 35.19 5.99 -24.34
CA LEU A 66 35.71 5.85 -22.99
C LEU A 66 36.78 6.92 -22.77
N ARG A 67 36.58 7.78 -21.77
CA ARG A 67 37.55 8.81 -21.39
C ARG A 67 38.57 8.25 -20.42
N GLN A 68 38.10 7.52 -19.41
CA GLN A 68 38.94 6.97 -18.36
C GLN A 68 38.33 5.70 -17.79
N ALA A 69 39.18 4.71 -17.50
CA ALA A 69 38.80 3.56 -16.69
C ALA A 69 39.93 3.31 -15.69
N GLN A 70 39.64 3.53 -14.42
CA GLN A 70 40.55 3.29 -13.31
C GLN A 70 40.02 2.18 -12.43
N GLN A 71 40.89 1.23 -12.12
CA GLN A 71 40.63 0.20 -11.13
C GLN A 71 41.45 0.54 -9.88
N ARG A 72 40.79 0.60 -8.72
CA ARG A 72 41.43 0.82 -7.44
C ARG A 72 40.93 -0.19 -6.41
N GLU A 73 41.82 -0.64 -5.54
CA GLU A 73 41.44 -1.46 -4.40
C GLU A 73 41.10 -0.55 -3.22
N VAL A 74 39.94 -0.78 -2.60
CA VAL A 74 39.49 -0.08 -1.40
C VAL A 74 39.46 -1.09 -0.26
N MET A 75 40.22 -0.81 0.80
CA MET A 75 40.22 -1.64 2.00
C MET A 75 38.93 -1.43 2.76
N VAL A 76 38.22 -2.50 3.10
CA VAL A 76 36.97 -2.45 3.86
C VAL A 76 37.08 -3.34 5.10
N GLY A 77 36.30 -3.01 6.12
CA GLY A 77 36.29 -3.73 7.39
C GLY A 77 34.90 -4.28 7.73
N ALA A 78 34.90 -5.38 8.48
CA ALA A 78 33.72 -5.90 9.14
C ALA A 78 34.04 -6.10 10.62
N HIS A 79 33.15 -5.60 11.47
CA HIS A 79 33.21 -5.73 12.92
C HIS A 79 31.97 -6.46 13.40
N LEU A 80 32.15 -7.56 14.13
CA LEU A 80 31.10 -8.24 14.87
C LEU A 80 31.43 -8.14 16.36
N THR A 81 30.50 -7.58 17.12
CA THR A 81 30.57 -7.49 18.58
C THR A 81 29.53 -8.40 19.17
N LEU A 82 29.96 -9.36 19.99
CA LEU A 82 29.07 -10.17 20.82
C LEU A 82 29.08 -9.59 22.22
N SER A 83 27.93 -9.12 22.68
CA SER A 83 27.74 -8.69 24.07
C SER A 83 27.23 -9.87 24.86
N ILE A 84 27.96 -10.26 25.90
CA ILE A 84 27.63 -11.39 26.76
C ILE A 84 26.86 -10.85 27.97
N ASP A 85 25.62 -11.29 28.10
CA ASP A 85 24.72 -10.97 29.20
C ASP A 85 24.33 -12.25 29.94
N TRP A 86 23.68 -12.10 31.09
CA TRP A 86 23.19 -13.23 31.86
C TRP A 86 21.75 -13.05 32.30
N ALA A 87 21.05 -14.17 32.39
CA ALA A 87 19.69 -14.26 32.90
C ALA A 87 19.59 -15.45 33.85
N THR A 88 18.61 -15.44 34.75
CA THR A 88 18.35 -16.57 35.64
C THR A 88 16.93 -17.10 35.43
N GLU A 89 16.81 -18.40 35.19
CA GLU A 89 15.53 -19.09 35.32
C GLU A 89 15.31 -19.42 36.80
N VAL A 90 14.08 -19.25 37.29
CA VAL A 90 13.75 -19.45 38.71
C VAL A 90 12.79 -20.61 38.87
N GLU A 91 13.20 -21.62 39.64
CA GLU A 91 12.35 -22.70 40.11
C GLU A 91 11.99 -22.45 41.57
N VAL A 92 10.71 -22.56 41.94
CA VAL A 92 10.25 -22.40 43.32
C VAL A 92 9.80 -23.73 43.88
N ARG A 93 10.35 -24.11 45.03
CA ARG A 93 10.01 -25.35 45.75
C ARG A 93 9.52 -25.05 47.15
N LEU A 94 8.63 -25.90 47.66
CA LEU A 94 8.12 -25.82 49.02
C LEU A 94 9.16 -26.33 50.02
N GLY A 95 9.37 -25.57 51.09
CA GLY A 95 10.27 -25.91 52.19
C GLY A 95 11.73 -25.53 51.98
N ALA A 96 12.53 -25.76 53.02
CA ALA A 96 13.96 -25.47 53.01
C ALA A 96 14.74 -26.64 52.39
N GLU A 97 14.96 -26.56 51.08
CA GLU A 97 15.85 -27.50 50.39
C GLU A 97 17.33 -27.22 50.71
N MET A 98 18.02 -28.21 51.29
CA MET A 98 19.43 -28.11 51.64
C MET A 98 20.28 -29.05 50.78
N VAL A 99 20.83 -28.53 49.69
CA VAL A 99 21.84 -29.16 48.83
C VAL A 99 23.25 -28.88 49.35
N ARG A 100 24.10 -29.92 49.42
CA ARG A 100 25.52 -29.75 49.79
C ARG A 100 26.27 -29.00 48.70
N PHE A 101 27.15 -28.08 49.09
CA PHE A 101 27.99 -27.26 48.20
C PHE A 101 27.23 -26.26 47.31
N ALA A 102 25.96 -25.97 47.64
CA ALA A 102 25.19 -24.92 47.01
C ALA A 102 25.54 -23.53 47.55
N ILE A 103 25.30 -22.50 46.73
CA ILE A 103 25.46 -21.10 47.11
C ILE A 103 24.13 -20.62 47.69
N TYR A 104 24.11 -20.31 48.98
CA TYR A 104 22.92 -19.82 49.67
C TYR A 104 22.99 -18.32 49.91
N CYS A 105 21.90 -17.63 49.58
CA CYS A 105 21.72 -16.22 49.82
C CYS A 105 20.65 -16.02 50.89
N ARG A 106 20.89 -15.11 51.85
CA ARG A 106 19.97 -14.89 52.98
C ARG A 106 18.75 -14.06 52.59
N ASN A 107 18.88 -13.25 51.55
CA ASN A 107 17.81 -12.41 51.03
C ASN A 107 18.05 -12.09 49.54
N ALA A 108 17.03 -11.52 48.89
CA ALA A 108 17.09 -11.14 47.48
C ALA A 108 18.21 -10.13 47.16
N ALA A 109 18.56 -9.23 48.09
CA ALA A 109 19.63 -8.26 47.86
C ALA A 109 21.02 -8.92 47.80
N GLU A 110 21.29 -9.86 48.71
CA GLU A 110 22.52 -10.67 48.70
C GLU A 110 22.58 -11.60 47.49
N LEU A 111 21.44 -12.16 47.07
CA LEU A 111 21.33 -12.93 45.84
C LEU A 111 21.72 -12.09 44.62
N ASN A 112 21.08 -10.94 44.42
CA ASN A 112 21.37 -10.07 43.28
C ASN A 112 22.82 -9.59 43.26
N ALA A 113 23.36 -9.22 44.43
CA ALA A 113 24.76 -8.80 44.53
C ALA A 113 25.75 -9.95 44.25
N THR A 114 25.42 -11.18 44.66
CA THR A 114 26.26 -12.36 44.40
C THR A 114 26.17 -12.77 42.93
N LEU A 115 24.96 -12.82 42.35
CA LEU A 115 24.75 -13.10 40.94
C LEU A 115 25.50 -12.11 40.05
N ALA A 116 25.34 -10.80 40.28
CA ALA A 116 26.07 -9.78 39.52
C ALA A 116 27.59 -9.98 39.64
N ARG A 117 28.14 -10.10 40.86
CA ARG A 117 29.59 -10.25 41.04
C ARG A 117 30.13 -11.50 40.35
N ASP A 118 29.45 -12.63 40.50
CA ASP A 118 29.94 -13.92 39.99
C ASP A 118 29.73 -14.04 38.48
N LEU A 119 28.55 -13.65 37.98
CA LEU A 119 28.19 -13.81 36.58
C LEU A 119 28.78 -12.71 35.70
N ASP A 120 28.97 -11.49 36.21
CA ASP A 120 29.69 -10.45 35.45
C ASP A 120 31.16 -10.84 35.30
N ALA A 121 31.77 -11.43 36.34
CA ALA A 121 33.14 -11.94 36.27
C ALA A 121 33.26 -13.13 35.30
N GLU A 122 32.27 -14.02 35.30
CA GLU A 122 32.20 -15.16 34.39
C GLU A 122 31.96 -14.73 32.93
N ALA A 123 31.05 -13.79 32.71
CA ALA A 123 30.75 -13.19 31.40
C ALA A 123 31.97 -12.44 30.85
N ALA A 124 32.77 -11.83 31.72
CA ALA A 124 34.03 -11.19 31.39
C ALA A 124 35.24 -12.14 31.34
N SER A 125 35.03 -13.46 31.45
CA SER A 125 36.12 -14.43 31.43
C SER A 125 36.52 -14.82 30.02
N LEU A 126 37.83 -15.00 29.82
CA LEU A 126 38.37 -15.46 28.53
C LEU A 126 37.88 -16.88 28.17
N GLU A 127 37.56 -17.69 29.17
CA GLU A 127 37.05 -19.05 28.96
C GLU A 127 35.63 -19.04 28.39
N THR A 128 34.71 -18.27 28.99
CA THR A 128 33.35 -18.05 28.45
C THR A 128 33.41 -17.50 27.04
N ALA A 129 34.28 -16.52 26.84
CA ALA A 129 34.52 -15.94 25.54
C ALA A 129 34.98 -16.98 24.50
N HIS A 130 35.90 -17.87 24.86
CA HIS A 130 36.36 -18.95 23.98
C HIS A 130 35.26 -19.98 23.69
N ARG A 131 34.36 -20.27 24.65
CA ARG A 131 33.22 -21.17 24.44
C ARG A 131 32.22 -20.60 23.44
N PHE A 132 31.86 -19.32 23.56
CA PHE A 132 31.05 -18.65 22.55
C PHE A 132 31.75 -18.59 21.20
N ALA A 133 33.07 -18.34 21.16
CA ALA A 133 33.86 -18.41 19.93
C ALA A 133 33.81 -19.79 19.26
N THR A 134 33.84 -20.87 20.05
CA THR A 134 33.76 -22.24 19.55
C THR A 134 32.37 -22.58 19.02
N LEU A 135 31.31 -22.08 19.68
CA LEU A 135 29.92 -22.26 19.22
C LEU A 135 29.67 -21.63 17.84
N LEU A 136 30.41 -20.57 17.51
CA LEU A 136 30.31 -19.88 16.22
C LEU A 136 30.97 -20.69 15.08
N GLY A 137 31.77 -21.72 15.38
CA GLY A 137 32.41 -22.58 14.39
C GLY A 137 33.35 -21.81 13.44
N PRO A 138 33.64 -22.32 12.22
CA PRO A 138 34.16 -21.48 11.15
C PRO A 138 33.14 -20.38 10.89
N LEU A 139 33.53 -19.15 11.23
CA LEU A 139 32.75 -17.92 11.38
C LEU A 139 31.79 -17.53 10.24
N ASP A 140 31.76 -18.26 9.13
CA ASP A 140 31.07 -17.84 7.92
C ASP A 140 29.59 -18.27 7.96
N GLU A 141 29.22 -19.56 7.95
CA GLU A 141 27.80 -19.93 7.75
C GLU A 141 26.84 -19.63 8.93
N ARG A 142 27.29 -19.76 10.19
CA ARG A 142 26.39 -19.64 11.37
C ARG A 142 26.21 -18.21 11.86
N VAL A 143 27.26 -17.38 11.76
CA VAL A 143 27.18 -15.97 12.14
C VAL A 143 26.28 -15.21 11.18
N GLU A 144 26.28 -15.61 9.91
CA GLU A 144 25.47 -15.04 8.84
C GLU A 144 23.97 -15.27 9.04
N ALA A 145 23.57 -16.49 9.39
CA ALA A 145 22.18 -16.80 9.71
C ALA A 145 21.67 -16.04 10.97
N MET A 146 22.58 -15.72 11.89
CA MET A 146 22.25 -15.12 13.19
C MET A 146 22.26 -13.59 13.19
N ALA A 147 23.21 -12.97 12.48
CA ALA A 147 23.26 -11.52 12.30
C ALA A 147 22.04 -10.99 11.54
N ALA A 148 21.45 -11.81 10.66
CA ALA A 148 20.22 -11.49 9.94
C ALA A 148 18.95 -11.58 10.80
N ALA A 149 18.99 -12.34 11.91
CA ALA A 149 17.83 -12.61 12.76
C ALA A 149 17.84 -11.84 14.10
N GLU A 150 18.96 -11.17 14.45
CA GLU A 150 19.23 -10.60 15.78
C GLU A 150 19.03 -11.61 16.93
N GLU A 151 19.08 -12.92 16.63
CA GLU A 151 18.77 -13.94 17.62
C GLU A 151 19.96 -14.17 18.57
N PRO A 152 19.72 -14.28 19.89
CA PRO A 152 20.77 -14.59 20.85
C PRO A 152 21.34 -15.99 20.61
N LEU A 153 22.65 -16.14 20.86
CA LEU A 153 23.30 -17.45 20.86
C LEU A 153 22.64 -18.39 21.88
N PRO A 154 22.63 -19.71 21.61
CA PRO A 154 22.16 -20.69 22.58
C PRO A 154 22.82 -20.44 23.95
N PRO A 155 22.02 -20.39 25.03
CA PRO A 155 22.54 -20.04 26.33
C PRO A 155 23.57 -21.06 26.78
N LEU A 156 24.72 -20.57 27.27
CA LEU A 156 25.66 -21.41 28.00
C LEU A 156 25.20 -21.50 29.46
N PRO A 157 25.16 -22.71 30.05
CA PRO A 157 24.99 -22.82 31.49
C PRO A 157 26.19 -22.17 32.19
N SER A 158 25.95 -21.45 33.28
CA SER A 158 27.04 -20.86 34.05
C SER A 158 27.96 -21.96 34.60
N LEU A 159 29.26 -21.67 34.74
CA LEU A 159 30.21 -22.59 35.38
C LEU A 159 29.90 -22.85 36.86
N ARG A 160 29.08 -21.99 37.47
CA ARG A 160 28.62 -22.15 38.85
C ARG A 160 27.29 -22.89 38.88
N GLY A 161 27.12 -23.70 39.93
CA GLY A 161 25.85 -24.35 40.23
C GLY A 161 24.73 -23.35 40.52
N PRO A 162 23.49 -23.82 40.70
CA PRO A 162 22.37 -22.95 41.00
C PRO A 162 22.54 -22.19 42.33
N TYR A 163 21.88 -21.04 42.41
CA TYR A 163 21.85 -20.20 43.61
C TYR A 163 20.53 -20.40 44.34
N TYR A 164 20.58 -20.47 45.67
CA TYR A 164 19.44 -20.81 46.51
C TYR A 164 19.09 -19.64 47.42
N LEU A 165 17.83 -19.24 47.40
CA LEU A 165 17.26 -18.24 48.31
C LEU A 165 16.09 -18.86 49.05
N HIS A 166 16.17 -18.88 50.38
CA HIS A 166 15.04 -19.27 51.22
C HIS A 166 14.22 -18.03 51.58
N GLU A 167 12.95 -18.03 51.19
CA GLU A 167 12.00 -16.99 51.54
C GLU A 167 10.99 -17.52 52.54
N VAL A 168 10.75 -16.73 53.58
CA VAL A 168 9.77 -17.04 54.61
C VAL A 168 8.37 -16.76 54.06
N CYS A 169 7.43 -17.68 54.25
CA CYS A 169 6.07 -17.47 53.79
C CYS A 169 5.43 -16.31 54.55
N THR A 170 5.14 -15.22 53.83
CA THR A 170 4.49 -14.01 54.36
C THR A 170 3.05 -14.26 54.82
N GLY A 171 2.40 -15.32 54.34
CA GLY A 171 1.05 -15.71 54.77
C GLY A 171 0.97 -16.33 56.17
N CYS A 172 2.11 -16.73 56.75
CA CYS A 172 2.17 -17.33 58.09
C CYS A 172 3.43 -16.94 58.88
N ASP A 173 4.16 -15.92 58.43
CA ASP A 173 5.44 -15.47 59.01
C ASP A 173 6.42 -16.62 59.32
N GLY A 174 6.45 -17.63 58.45
CA GLY A 174 7.36 -18.77 58.60
C GLY A 174 6.86 -19.92 59.47
N GLY A 175 5.75 -19.75 60.18
CA GLY A 175 5.23 -20.75 61.11
C GLY A 175 4.54 -21.95 60.46
N GLY A 176 4.30 -21.93 59.15
CA GLY A 176 3.54 -22.95 58.42
C GLY A 176 2.04 -22.99 58.76
N VAL A 177 1.61 -22.26 59.79
CA VAL A 177 0.23 -22.23 60.26
C VAL A 177 -0.27 -20.80 60.41
N ARG A 178 -1.56 -20.58 60.19
CA ARG A 178 -2.24 -19.29 60.37
C ARG A 178 -3.34 -19.42 61.42
N ALA A 179 -3.67 -18.32 62.10
CA ALA A 179 -4.82 -18.30 62.98
C ALA A 179 -6.09 -18.70 62.20
N CYS A 180 -6.95 -19.51 62.83
CA CYS A 180 -8.17 -19.99 62.19
C CYS A 180 -9.13 -18.83 61.95
N GLY A 181 -9.33 -18.46 60.68
CA GLY A 181 -10.26 -17.41 60.26
C GLY A 181 -11.72 -17.84 60.13
N GLY A 182 -12.07 -19.06 60.57
CA GLY A 182 -13.46 -19.53 60.52
C GLY A 182 -14.40 -18.62 61.33
N ASP A 183 -15.61 -18.39 60.82
CA ASP A 183 -16.57 -17.45 61.39
C ASP A 183 -16.82 -17.72 62.88
N GLY A 184 -16.53 -16.71 63.71
CA GLY A 184 -16.70 -16.79 65.16
C GLY A 184 -15.65 -17.62 65.91
N CYS A 185 -14.58 -18.09 65.25
CA CYS A 185 -13.52 -18.86 65.89
C CYS A 185 -12.68 -17.97 66.82
N ARG A 186 -12.57 -18.36 68.09
CA ARG A 186 -11.72 -17.72 69.10
C ARG A 186 -10.82 -18.76 69.73
N GLY A 187 -9.64 -18.97 69.13
CA GLY A 187 -8.66 -19.95 69.63
C GLY A 187 -9.16 -21.40 69.56
N GLY A 188 -9.85 -21.77 68.47
CA GLY A 188 -10.29 -23.15 68.22
C GLY A 188 -11.72 -23.45 68.67
N LYS A 189 -12.41 -22.48 69.27
CA LYS A 189 -13.78 -22.62 69.76
C LYS A 189 -14.71 -21.65 69.05
N ILE A 190 -15.93 -22.08 68.76
CA ILE A 190 -17.01 -21.24 68.24
C ILE A 190 -18.17 -21.21 69.24
N ARG A 191 -18.85 -20.07 69.35
CA ARG A 191 -19.99 -19.90 70.25
C ARG A 191 -21.15 -20.76 69.75
N CYS A 192 -21.77 -21.50 70.64
CA CYS A 192 -22.99 -22.23 70.31
C CYS A 192 -24.15 -21.22 70.16
N THR A 193 -24.75 -21.19 68.98
CA THR A 193 -25.87 -20.29 68.66
C THR A 193 -27.18 -20.73 69.32
N HIS A 194 -27.35 -22.02 69.61
CA HIS A 194 -28.51 -22.54 70.35
C HIS A 194 -28.51 -22.19 71.84
N SER A 195 -27.35 -21.84 72.41
CA SER A 195 -27.22 -21.42 73.81
C SER A 195 -26.83 -19.95 73.91
N ALA A 196 -27.55 -19.07 73.19
CA ALA A 196 -27.30 -17.62 73.22
C ALA A 196 -27.46 -17.02 74.63
N THR A 197 -28.17 -17.71 75.54
CA THR A 197 -28.17 -17.48 76.98
C THR A 197 -27.39 -18.61 77.66
N ALA A 198 -26.45 -18.26 78.54
CA ALA A 198 -25.41 -19.16 79.07
C ALA A 198 -25.91 -20.27 80.03
N GLU A 199 -27.19 -20.63 80.02
CA GLU A 199 -27.85 -21.37 81.10
C GLU A 199 -28.82 -22.45 80.63
N ALA A 200 -28.58 -23.05 79.45
CA ALA A 200 -29.23 -24.31 79.07
C ALA A 200 -28.27 -25.49 79.36
N PRO A 201 -28.34 -26.15 80.54
CA PRO A 201 -27.41 -27.20 80.95
C PRO A 201 -27.43 -28.44 80.02
N GLU A 202 -28.45 -28.57 79.17
CA GLU A 202 -28.66 -29.72 78.27
C GLU A 202 -28.67 -29.32 76.79
N CYS A 203 -27.86 -28.33 76.37
CA CYS A 203 -27.73 -28.02 74.94
C CYS A 203 -27.14 -29.25 74.19
N PRO A 204 -27.87 -29.90 73.27
CA PRO A 204 -27.43 -31.15 72.63
C PRO A 204 -26.12 -30.98 71.86
N ASP A 205 -25.87 -29.78 71.34
CA ASP A 205 -24.72 -29.50 70.46
C ASP A 205 -23.45 -29.14 71.22
N CYS A 206 -23.54 -28.58 72.44
CA CYS A 206 -22.36 -28.18 73.22
C CYS A 206 -22.24 -28.82 74.61
N GLY A 207 -23.25 -29.58 75.05
CA GLY A 207 -23.32 -30.21 76.38
C GLY A 207 -23.28 -29.18 77.50
N GLY A 208 -23.97 -28.04 77.33
CA GLY A 208 -24.06 -26.97 78.33
C GLY A 208 -22.83 -26.04 78.43
N ARG A 209 -21.77 -26.23 77.62
CA ARG A 209 -20.54 -25.43 77.69
C ARG A 209 -20.58 -24.07 76.96
N GLY A 210 -21.65 -23.79 76.21
CA GLY A 210 -21.83 -22.56 75.44
C GLY A 210 -20.91 -22.40 74.22
N GLN A 211 -20.01 -23.35 73.97
CA GLN A 211 -19.04 -23.35 72.88
C GLN A 211 -18.79 -24.79 72.38
N HIS A 212 -18.51 -24.95 71.08
CA HIS A 212 -18.07 -26.21 70.50
C HIS A 212 -16.75 -26.03 69.72
N ARG A 213 -16.07 -27.14 69.40
CA ARG A 213 -14.83 -27.11 68.62
C ARG A 213 -15.13 -26.55 67.24
N CYS A 214 -14.33 -25.58 66.80
CA CYS A 214 -14.43 -25.04 65.46
C CYS A 214 -14.20 -26.17 64.45
N PRO A 215 -15.12 -26.42 63.50
CA PRO A 215 -14.98 -27.52 62.53
C PRO A 215 -13.83 -27.28 61.54
N VAL A 216 -13.45 -26.02 61.31
CA VAL A 216 -12.41 -25.63 60.34
C VAL A 216 -10.99 -25.95 60.85
N CYS A 217 -10.72 -25.77 62.15
CA CYS A 217 -9.41 -26.10 62.76
C CYS A 217 -9.46 -27.28 63.74
N ALA A 218 -10.61 -27.97 63.81
CA ALA A 218 -10.87 -29.09 64.72
C ALA A 218 -10.59 -28.83 66.22
N GLY A 219 -10.44 -27.57 66.65
CA GLY A 219 -10.13 -27.19 68.03
C GLY A 219 -8.73 -26.63 68.26
N GLU A 220 -7.82 -26.71 67.28
CA GLU A 220 -6.41 -26.27 67.42
C GLU A 220 -6.24 -24.74 67.40
N GLY A 221 -7.23 -24.02 66.88
CA GLY A 221 -7.19 -22.55 66.76
C GLY A 221 -6.27 -22.02 65.66
N VAL A 222 -5.51 -22.91 65.01
CA VAL A 222 -4.69 -22.64 63.83
C VAL A 222 -5.04 -23.62 62.72
N VAL A 223 -4.78 -23.22 61.48
CA VAL A 223 -4.90 -24.09 60.29
C VAL A 223 -3.61 -24.01 59.50
N ALA A 224 -3.31 -25.06 58.72
CA ALA A 224 -2.17 -25.03 57.80
C ALA A 224 -2.29 -23.80 56.89
N CYS A 225 -1.19 -23.09 56.71
CA CYS A 225 -1.13 -21.99 55.78
C CYS A 225 -1.29 -22.54 54.37
N GLU A 226 -2.31 -22.08 53.64
CA GLU A 226 -2.60 -22.55 52.29
C GLU A 226 -1.49 -22.14 51.32
N THR A 227 -0.95 -20.92 51.46
CA THR A 227 0.09 -20.36 50.58
C THR A 227 1.35 -21.23 50.54
N CYS A 228 1.78 -21.78 51.68
CA CYS A 228 2.95 -22.66 51.76
C CYS A 228 2.61 -24.12 52.09
N SER A 229 1.33 -24.49 52.00
CA SER A 229 0.84 -25.84 52.32
C SER A 229 1.34 -26.41 53.65
N GLY A 230 1.40 -25.58 54.70
CA GLY A 230 1.85 -26.02 56.02
C GLY A 230 3.37 -25.95 56.28
N VAL A 231 4.18 -25.65 55.27
CA VAL A 231 5.65 -25.77 55.37
C VAL A 231 6.33 -24.53 55.94
N GLY A 232 5.77 -23.36 55.69
CA GLY A 232 6.24 -22.07 56.23
C GLY A 232 7.31 -21.36 55.40
N GLN A 233 7.96 -22.02 54.43
CA GLN A 233 9.06 -21.44 53.66
C GLN A 233 9.03 -21.91 52.20
N PHE A 234 9.68 -21.15 51.33
CA PHE A 234 9.93 -21.46 49.93
C PHE A 234 11.44 -21.43 49.64
N THR A 235 11.92 -22.33 48.79
CA THR A 235 13.25 -22.22 48.18
C THR A 235 13.09 -21.75 46.74
N HIS A 236 13.73 -20.64 46.41
CA HIS A 236 13.93 -20.16 45.05
C HIS A 236 15.29 -20.65 44.56
N ILE A 237 15.29 -21.45 43.50
CA ILE A 237 16.49 -21.99 42.84
C ILE A 237 16.69 -21.20 41.56
N HIS A 238 17.76 -20.43 41.49
CA HIS A 238 18.13 -19.62 40.35
C HIS A 238 19.15 -20.37 39.50
N HIS A 239 18.78 -20.65 38.26
CA HIS A 239 19.60 -21.29 37.24
C HIS A 239 20.15 -20.24 36.28
N PRO A 240 21.38 -19.73 36.52
CA PRO A 240 22.00 -18.73 35.67
C PRO A 240 22.37 -19.31 34.30
N ARG A 241 22.12 -18.50 33.27
CA ARG A 241 22.45 -18.76 31.88
C ARG A 241 23.14 -17.54 31.30
N LEU A 242 24.20 -17.76 30.55
CA LEU A 242 24.90 -16.72 29.80
C LEU A 242 24.38 -16.73 28.36
N THR A 243 24.02 -15.58 27.84
CA THR A 243 23.57 -15.39 26.46
C THR A 243 24.47 -14.38 25.78
N ALA A 244 24.71 -14.55 24.49
CA ALA A 244 25.52 -13.63 23.72
C ALA A 244 24.68 -13.03 22.59
N HIS A 245 24.62 -11.70 22.55
CA HIS A 245 23.85 -10.90 21.62
C HIS A 245 24.78 -10.37 20.52
N PRO A 246 24.58 -10.80 19.25
CA PRO A 246 25.41 -10.34 18.15
C PRO A 246 24.99 -8.94 17.69
N SER A 247 25.97 -8.11 17.35
CA SER A 247 25.80 -6.84 16.65
C SER A 247 26.93 -6.67 15.66
N TYR A 248 26.66 -6.13 14.47
CA TYR A 248 27.69 -5.95 13.46
C TYR A 248 27.72 -4.55 12.89
N SER A 249 28.88 -4.17 12.37
CA SER A 249 29.05 -2.99 11.52
C SER A 249 30.03 -3.27 10.41
N LEU A 250 29.75 -2.71 9.24
CA LEU A 250 30.65 -2.70 8.10
C LEU A 250 31.27 -1.32 7.99
N THR A 251 32.58 -1.27 7.78
CA THR A 251 33.34 -0.02 7.71
C THR A 251 33.98 0.12 6.34
N ALA A 252 33.88 1.33 5.81
CA ALA A 252 34.61 1.75 4.63
C ALA A 252 35.43 3.01 4.98
N PRO A 253 36.54 3.27 4.29
CA PRO A 253 37.30 4.50 4.42
C PRO A 253 36.42 5.73 4.21
N PRO A 254 36.69 6.86 4.87
CA PRO A 254 35.88 8.07 4.73
C PRO A 254 35.87 8.64 3.30
N ASP A 255 36.90 8.34 2.51
CA ASP A 255 37.07 8.68 1.10
C ASP A 255 36.54 7.59 0.14
N ALA A 256 35.90 6.54 0.67
CA ALA A 256 35.34 5.48 -0.14
C ALA A 256 34.14 5.98 -0.98
N PRO A 257 34.03 5.55 -2.25
CA PRO A 257 32.87 5.79 -3.10
C PRO A 257 31.54 5.43 -2.47
N ALA A 258 30.49 6.16 -2.83
CA ALA A 258 29.12 5.82 -2.44
C ALA A 258 28.75 4.39 -2.86
N ALA A 259 29.21 3.94 -4.04
CA ALA A 259 28.99 2.59 -4.53
C ALA A 259 29.55 1.51 -3.60
N VAL A 260 30.70 1.75 -2.95
CA VAL A 260 31.26 0.82 -1.95
C VAL A 260 30.35 0.69 -0.75
N ARG A 261 29.85 1.82 -0.24
CA ARG A 261 28.99 1.85 0.94
C ARG A 261 27.65 1.16 0.67
N MET A 262 27.02 1.47 -0.47
CA MET A 262 25.77 0.81 -0.89
C MET A 262 25.97 -0.70 -1.08
N THR A 263 27.05 -1.11 -1.75
CA THR A 263 27.32 -2.55 -1.98
C THR A 263 27.54 -3.29 -0.66
N LEU A 264 28.25 -2.69 0.31
CA LEU A 264 28.41 -3.25 1.65
C LEU A 264 27.09 -3.34 2.41
N GLU A 265 26.27 -2.29 2.36
CA GLU A 265 24.96 -2.26 3.00
C GLU A 265 24.01 -3.32 2.43
N GLU A 266 23.96 -3.48 1.10
CA GLU A 266 23.17 -4.50 0.41
C GLU A 266 23.66 -5.92 0.67
N ALA A 267 24.98 -6.12 0.68
CA ALA A 267 25.60 -7.41 0.96
C ALA A 267 25.38 -7.85 2.42
N GLY A 268 25.31 -6.90 3.35
CA GLY A 268 25.27 -7.18 4.78
C GLY A 268 26.52 -7.90 5.28
N PHE A 269 26.49 -8.34 6.54
CA PHE A 269 27.62 -9.05 7.14
C PHE A 269 27.92 -10.37 6.40
N SER A 270 26.89 -11.05 5.89
CA SER A 270 27.00 -12.32 5.18
C SER A 270 27.57 -12.23 3.79
N GLY A 271 27.23 -11.19 3.03
CA GLY A 271 27.83 -10.99 1.72
C GLY A 271 29.29 -10.51 1.80
N PHE A 272 29.78 -10.07 2.97
CA PHE A 272 31.11 -9.49 3.11
C PHE A 272 32.24 -10.46 2.72
N ALA A 273 32.15 -11.72 3.14
CA ALA A 273 33.18 -12.72 2.84
C ALA A 273 33.29 -13.00 1.34
N ALA A 274 32.14 -13.13 0.66
CA ALA A 274 32.06 -13.31 -0.78
C ALA A 274 32.52 -12.07 -1.55
N LEU A 275 32.27 -10.87 -1.02
CA LEU A 275 32.54 -9.61 -1.71
C LEU A 275 34.01 -9.18 -1.61
N ALA A 276 34.64 -9.33 -0.43
CA ALA A 276 35.92 -8.69 -0.12
C ALA A 276 37.09 -9.66 0.10
N ASN A 277 36.87 -10.97 -0.07
CA ASN A 277 37.83 -12.05 0.20
C ASN A 277 38.71 -11.76 1.45
N PRO A 278 38.08 -11.57 2.62
CA PRO A 278 38.75 -10.97 3.76
C PRO A 278 39.79 -11.89 4.39
N ALA A 279 40.81 -11.28 4.98
CA ALA A 279 41.79 -11.97 5.80
C ALA A 279 41.13 -12.69 7.00
N PRO A 280 41.80 -13.68 7.62
CA PRO A 280 41.31 -14.33 8.83
C PRO A 280 40.93 -13.32 9.91
N ALA A 281 39.82 -13.58 10.60
CA ALA A 281 39.35 -12.68 11.65
C ALA A 281 40.35 -12.59 12.79
N THR A 282 40.59 -11.37 13.24
CA THR A 282 41.26 -11.13 14.52
C THR A 282 40.19 -11.07 15.62
N VAL A 283 40.39 -11.88 16.67
CA VAL A 283 39.48 -11.93 17.82
C VAL A 283 40.11 -11.18 18.98
N ARG A 284 39.39 -10.21 19.53
CA ARG A 284 39.77 -9.46 20.73
C ARG A 284 38.69 -9.62 21.79
N HIS A 285 39.13 -9.82 23.03
CA HIS A 285 38.24 -9.93 24.18
C HIS A 285 38.40 -8.69 25.06
N SER A 286 37.30 -8.08 25.47
CA SER A 286 37.28 -6.87 26.29
C SER A 286 36.09 -6.91 27.24
N GLY A 287 36.32 -7.36 28.48
CA GLY A 287 35.24 -7.49 29.47
C GLY A 287 34.16 -8.44 28.96
N THR A 288 32.89 -8.04 29.02
CA THR A 288 31.74 -8.83 28.54
C THR A 288 31.57 -8.81 27.02
N GLN A 289 32.55 -8.30 26.26
CA GLN A 289 32.48 -8.18 24.81
C GLN A 289 33.55 -9.01 24.12
N LEU A 290 33.11 -9.70 23.06
CA LEU A 290 33.97 -10.32 22.06
C LEU A 290 33.87 -9.54 20.77
N LEU A 291 35.01 -9.02 20.32
CA LEU A 291 35.12 -8.28 19.06
C LEU A 291 35.85 -9.13 18.03
N TYR A 292 35.16 -9.40 16.93
CA TYR A 292 35.71 -10.02 15.73
C TYR A 292 35.92 -8.94 14.69
N GLN A 293 37.15 -8.79 14.19
CA GLN A 293 37.48 -7.82 13.16
C GLN A 293 38.07 -8.54 11.95
N ARG A 294 37.50 -8.27 10.77
CA ARG A 294 38.02 -8.71 9.48
C ARG A 294 38.28 -7.50 8.61
N SER A 295 39.31 -7.59 7.77
CA SER A 295 39.56 -6.64 6.70
C SER A 295 39.64 -7.40 5.38
N GLY A 296 39.07 -6.80 4.34
CA GLY A 296 39.12 -7.30 2.97
C GLY A 296 39.40 -6.16 2.00
N THR A 297 39.56 -6.51 0.73
CA THR A 297 39.75 -5.53 -0.34
C THR A 297 38.62 -5.65 -1.35
N LEU A 298 38.00 -4.51 -1.65
CA LEU A 298 37.03 -4.39 -2.73
C LEU A 298 37.70 -3.78 -3.94
N THR A 299 37.50 -4.42 -5.09
CA THR A 299 37.86 -3.82 -6.35
C THR A 299 36.79 -2.81 -6.73
N VAL A 300 37.18 -1.54 -6.89
CA VAL A 300 36.33 -0.48 -7.40
C VAL A 300 36.79 -0.10 -8.79
N VAL A 301 35.84 -0.08 -9.73
CA VAL A 301 36.07 0.36 -11.09
C VAL A 301 35.37 1.71 -11.28
N ALA A 302 36.17 2.76 -11.46
CA ALA A 302 35.73 4.10 -11.80
C ALA A 302 35.82 4.30 -13.32
N LEU A 303 34.71 4.69 -13.93
CA LEU A 303 34.50 4.75 -15.35
C LEU A 303 34.02 6.14 -15.72
N SER A 304 34.67 6.78 -16.68
CA SER A 304 34.16 7.97 -17.32
C SER A 304 34.09 7.77 -18.83
N TRP A 305 32.95 8.10 -19.41
CA TRP A 305 32.72 8.02 -20.85
C TRP A 305 31.93 9.22 -21.33
N ASP A 306 31.98 9.43 -22.63
CA ASP A 306 31.17 10.40 -23.33
C ASP A 306 30.18 9.65 -24.21
N CYS A 307 28.91 10.05 -24.19
CA CYS A 307 27.90 9.56 -25.10
C CYS A 307 27.23 10.77 -25.76
N ASP A 308 27.50 10.95 -27.06
CA ASP A 308 26.96 12.06 -27.87
C ASP A 308 27.28 13.46 -27.31
N GLY A 309 28.50 13.64 -26.80
CA GLY A 309 28.99 14.89 -26.19
C GLY A 309 28.60 15.08 -24.73
N VAL A 310 27.82 14.15 -24.14
CA VAL A 310 27.42 14.20 -22.73
C VAL A 310 28.36 13.30 -21.92
N PRO A 311 29.10 13.86 -20.94
CA PRO A 311 29.97 13.06 -20.09
C PRO A 311 29.17 12.34 -18.99
N PHE A 312 29.53 11.09 -18.73
CA PHE A 312 28.98 10.25 -17.68
C PHE A 312 30.12 9.65 -16.86
N GLU A 313 29.91 9.54 -15.55
CA GLU A 313 30.84 8.92 -14.62
C GLU A 313 30.11 7.93 -13.73
N VAL A 314 30.69 6.74 -13.57
CA VAL A 314 30.18 5.72 -12.64
C VAL A 314 31.32 5.02 -11.94
N GLU A 315 31.14 4.83 -10.64
CA GLU A 315 31.97 3.98 -9.82
C GLU A 315 31.16 2.73 -9.44
N THR A 316 31.71 1.56 -9.67
CA THR A 316 31.07 0.27 -9.34
C THR A 316 32.03 -0.63 -8.58
N VAL A 317 31.49 -1.59 -7.83
CA VAL A 317 32.25 -2.58 -7.08
C VAL A 317 32.21 -3.93 -7.80
N GLY A 318 33.37 -4.55 -8.00
CA GLY A 318 33.51 -5.86 -8.61
C GLY A 318 34.86 -6.06 -9.29
N SER A 319 35.33 -7.31 -9.36
CA SER A 319 36.53 -7.70 -10.11
C SER A 319 36.30 -7.62 -11.63
N ASP A 320 35.05 -7.80 -12.06
CA ASP A 320 34.65 -7.79 -13.45
C ASP A 320 33.78 -6.56 -13.73
N GLY A 321 34.30 -5.61 -14.51
CA GLY A 321 33.53 -4.47 -15.00
C GLY A 321 32.29 -4.86 -15.83
N ASP A 322 32.13 -6.15 -16.15
CA ASP A 322 30.99 -6.68 -16.90
C ASP A 322 29.70 -6.79 -16.08
N SER A 323 29.76 -6.98 -14.76
CA SER A 323 28.58 -7.06 -13.88
C SER A 323 28.20 -5.74 -13.23
N ALA A 324 29.02 -4.69 -13.42
CA ALA A 324 28.79 -3.35 -12.90
C ALA A 324 27.41 -2.80 -13.32
N PRO A 325 26.54 -2.37 -12.40
CA PRO A 325 25.30 -1.70 -12.77
C PRO A 325 25.64 -0.40 -13.52
N LEU A 326 25.05 -0.24 -14.72
CA LEU A 326 25.20 0.96 -15.52
C LEU A 326 24.15 1.99 -15.07
N PRO A 327 24.48 3.30 -15.09
CA PRO A 327 23.51 4.32 -14.72
C PRO A 327 22.44 4.43 -15.82
N PRO A 328 21.28 5.04 -15.54
CA PRO A 328 20.23 5.27 -16.53
C PRO A 328 20.61 6.41 -17.51
N PHE A 329 21.78 6.35 -18.15
CA PHE A 329 22.31 7.41 -18.99
C PHE A 329 21.46 7.65 -20.25
N LEU A 330 20.70 6.64 -20.70
CA LEU A 330 19.81 6.79 -21.85
C LEU A 330 18.69 7.79 -21.56
N ASP A 331 18.29 8.00 -20.30
CA ASP A 331 17.31 9.01 -19.93
C ASP A 331 17.81 10.40 -20.34
N THR A 332 19.08 10.71 -20.09
CA THR A 332 19.69 12.00 -20.44
C THR A 332 19.89 12.13 -21.94
N VAL A 333 20.38 11.07 -22.61
CA VAL A 333 20.66 11.08 -24.05
C VAL A 333 19.36 11.18 -24.87
N LEU A 334 18.29 10.51 -24.45
CA LEU A 334 17.02 10.46 -25.16
C LEU A 334 16.03 11.54 -24.72
N ALA A 335 16.26 12.28 -23.62
CA ALA A 335 15.37 13.36 -23.21
C ALA A 335 15.11 14.42 -24.30
N PRO A 336 16.13 14.91 -25.06
CA PRO A 336 15.88 15.83 -26.18
C PRO A 336 15.06 15.20 -27.31
N VAL A 337 15.22 13.88 -27.53
CA VAL A 337 14.44 13.13 -28.52
C VAL A 337 12.98 13.02 -28.07
N LEU A 338 12.73 12.70 -26.80
CA LEU A 338 11.39 12.64 -26.23
C LEU A 338 10.68 14.00 -26.30
N ALA A 339 11.38 15.09 -25.99
CA ALA A 339 10.84 16.44 -26.14
C ALA A 339 10.46 16.75 -27.61
N ARG A 340 11.25 16.29 -28.59
CA ARG A 340 10.91 16.41 -30.01
C ARG A 340 9.72 15.54 -30.42
N ILE A 341 9.65 14.30 -29.94
CA ILE A 341 8.48 13.42 -30.14
C ILE A 341 7.22 14.10 -29.59
N ALA A 342 7.32 14.71 -28.41
CA ALA A 342 6.22 15.44 -27.79
C ALA A 342 5.81 16.68 -28.60
N ALA A 343 6.70 17.31 -29.38
CA ALA A 343 6.39 18.52 -30.16
C ALA A 343 5.90 18.24 -31.59
N LEU A 344 6.16 17.04 -32.13
CA LEU A 344 5.82 16.68 -33.51
C LEU A 344 4.36 16.25 -33.67
N PRO A 345 3.78 16.41 -34.87
CA PRO A 345 2.48 15.83 -35.17
C PRO A 345 2.55 14.29 -35.09
N PRO A 346 1.43 13.59 -34.84
CA PRO A 346 1.47 12.19 -34.43
C PRO A 346 2.20 11.24 -35.39
N ALA A 347 2.02 11.36 -36.71
CA ALA A 347 2.71 10.50 -37.67
C ALA A 347 4.23 10.67 -37.60
N ASP A 348 4.70 11.92 -37.54
CA ASP A 348 6.13 12.24 -37.43
C ASP A 348 6.69 11.87 -36.05
N ALA A 349 5.88 11.97 -34.99
CA ALA A 349 6.25 11.57 -33.64
C ALA A 349 6.52 10.05 -33.56
N PHE A 350 5.66 9.22 -34.16
CA PHE A 350 5.85 7.77 -34.24
C PHE A 350 6.97 7.38 -35.20
N ALA A 351 7.16 8.10 -36.31
CA ALA A 351 8.30 7.89 -37.20
C ALA A 351 9.63 8.18 -36.49
N LEU A 352 9.70 9.27 -35.71
CA LEU A 352 10.86 9.61 -34.90
C LEU A 352 11.07 8.61 -33.77
N ALA A 353 10.02 8.18 -33.07
CA ALA A 353 10.11 7.12 -32.07
C ALA A 353 10.62 5.79 -32.69
N GLY A 354 10.16 5.46 -33.89
CA GLY A 354 10.64 4.30 -34.64
C GLY A 354 12.13 4.35 -34.99
N ALA A 355 12.77 5.52 -34.99
CA ALA A 355 14.20 5.65 -35.29
C ALA A 355 15.11 5.16 -34.14
N TYR A 356 14.61 5.14 -32.90
CA TYR A 356 15.39 4.74 -31.73
C TYR A 356 14.86 3.45 -31.12
N ARG A 357 15.74 2.50 -30.77
CA ARG A 357 15.37 1.15 -30.31
C ARG A 357 14.47 1.18 -29.07
N LEU A 358 14.78 2.03 -28.10
CA LEU A 358 14.03 2.15 -26.85
C LEU A 358 12.63 2.70 -27.08
N THR A 359 12.53 3.86 -27.74
CA THR A 359 11.24 4.51 -27.99
C THR A 359 10.40 3.74 -29.00
N ARG A 360 11.02 2.97 -29.93
CA ARG A 360 10.33 2.00 -30.79
C ARG A 360 9.65 0.91 -29.98
N SER A 361 10.36 0.29 -29.03
CA SER A 361 9.79 -0.78 -28.18
C SER A 361 8.59 -0.27 -27.38
N VAL A 362 8.66 0.97 -26.88
CA VAL A 362 7.54 1.64 -26.21
C VAL A 362 6.40 1.95 -27.19
N ALA A 363 6.72 2.47 -28.38
CA ALA A 363 5.73 2.78 -29.41
C ALA A 363 4.95 1.55 -29.87
N GLU A 364 5.61 0.42 -30.05
CA GLU A 364 4.99 -0.87 -30.38
C GLU A 364 4.00 -1.31 -29.30
N ALA A 365 4.39 -1.24 -28.02
CA ALA A 365 3.49 -1.55 -26.91
C ALA A 365 2.25 -0.63 -26.88
N VAL A 366 2.44 0.68 -27.12
CA VAL A 366 1.34 1.66 -27.20
C VAL A 366 0.42 1.37 -28.38
N MET A 367 0.95 1.04 -29.57
CA MET A 367 0.15 0.70 -30.75
C MET A 367 -0.65 -0.61 -30.59
N ASP A 368 -0.13 -1.55 -29.80
CA ASP A 368 -0.83 -2.76 -29.39
C ASP A 368 -1.94 -2.50 -28.34
N GLY A 369 -2.00 -1.29 -27.80
CA GLY A 369 -2.90 -0.92 -26.70
C GLY A 369 -2.56 -1.68 -25.41
N ARG A 370 -1.28 -2.01 -25.20
CA ARG A 370 -0.77 -2.59 -23.96
C ARG A 370 -0.03 -1.52 -23.17
N GLU A 371 -0.11 -1.60 -21.85
CA GLU A 371 0.82 -0.84 -21.01
C GLU A 371 2.22 -1.43 -21.21
N PRO A 372 3.25 -0.62 -21.53
CA PRO A 372 4.59 -1.13 -21.72
C PRO A 372 5.11 -1.73 -20.41
N ASP A 373 5.59 -2.97 -20.48
CA ASP A 373 6.26 -3.62 -19.36
C ASP A 373 7.60 -2.92 -19.13
N ALA A 374 7.59 -1.93 -18.23
CA ALA A 374 8.77 -1.15 -17.90
C ALA A 374 9.90 -2.03 -17.37
N ALA A 375 9.62 -3.12 -16.65
CA ALA A 375 10.66 -4.00 -16.14
C ALA A 375 11.33 -4.78 -17.28
N ALA A 376 10.54 -5.33 -18.22
CA ALA A 376 11.09 -6.01 -19.39
C ALA A 376 11.91 -5.06 -20.28
N ILE A 377 11.41 -3.85 -20.55
CA ILE A 377 12.12 -2.86 -21.38
C ILE A 377 13.42 -2.40 -20.71
N VAL A 378 13.40 -2.19 -19.38
CA VAL A 378 14.60 -1.84 -18.60
C VAL A 378 15.62 -2.99 -18.65
N ALA A 379 15.18 -4.25 -18.53
CA ALA A 379 16.05 -5.41 -18.63
C ALA A 379 16.67 -5.58 -20.03
N ASP A 380 15.89 -5.39 -21.10
CA ASP A 380 16.36 -5.43 -22.50
C ASP A 380 17.41 -4.36 -22.83
N HIS A 381 17.49 -3.32 -22.00
CA HIS A 381 18.44 -2.23 -22.09
C HIS A 381 19.46 -2.24 -20.94
N GLU A 382 19.68 -3.40 -20.31
CA GLU A 382 20.71 -3.63 -19.28
C GLU A 382 20.65 -2.63 -18.09
N ALA A 383 19.44 -2.19 -17.74
CA ALA A 383 19.17 -1.17 -16.74
C ALA A 383 19.72 0.24 -17.04
N CYS A 384 20.12 0.51 -18.29
CA CYS A 384 20.60 1.83 -18.74
C CYS A 384 19.49 2.86 -18.97
N VAL A 385 18.24 2.53 -18.65
CA VAL A 385 17.07 3.44 -18.67
C VAL A 385 16.31 3.29 -17.36
N SER A 386 15.76 4.38 -16.82
CA SER A 386 14.89 4.29 -15.66
C SER A 386 13.47 3.82 -16.01
N PRO A 387 12.78 3.10 -15.11
CA PRO A 387 11.35 2.81 -15.28
C PRO A 387 10.49 4.08 -15.40
N GLY A 388 10.94 5.20 -14.81
CA GLY A 388 10.29 6.50 -14.92
C GLY A 388 10.27 7.03 -16.34
N PHE A 389 11.43 7.01 -17.01
CA PHE A 389 11.56 7.47 -18.39
C PHE A 389 10.75 6.63 -19.38
N VAL A 390 10.70 5.30 -19.18
CA VAL A 390 9.85 4.41 -20.00
C VAL A 390 8.37 4.79 -19.89
N ARG A 391 7.88 5.04 -18.67
CA ARG A 391 6.48 5.46 -18.44
C ARG A 391 6.18 6.83 -19.02
N GLU A 392 7.10 7.78 -18.90
CA GLU A 392 6.95 9.12 -19.48
C GLU A 392 6.87 9.04 -21.02
N THR A 393 7.78 8.28 -21.64
CA THR A 393 7.76 8.02 -23.08
C THR A 393 6.44 7.39 -23.52
N ALA A 394 5.95 6.42 -22.75
CA ALA A 394 4.68 5.76 -23.02
C ALA A 394 3.50 6.73 -22.95
N ALA A 395 3.47 7.61 -21.95
CA ALA A 395 2.42 8.61 -21.77
C ALA A 395 2.37 9.59 -22.96
N VAL A 396 3.52 10.12 -23.38
CA VAL A 396 3.63 11.03 -24.53
C VAL A 396 3.14 10.36 -25.82
N LEU A 397 3.57 9.13 -26.09
CA LEU A 397 3.15 8.40 -27.28
C LEU A 397 1.67 8.00 -27.24
N ALA A 398 1.16 7.61 -26.07
CA ALA A 398 -0.25 7.27 -25.89
C ALA A 398 -1.15 8.50 -26.12
N GLU A 399 -0.74 9.69 -25.68
CA GLU A 399 -1.47 10.93 -25.95
C GLU A 399 -1.53 11.24 -27.45
N ARG A 400 -0.40 11.11 -28.17
CA ARG A 400 -0.34 11.31 -29.63
C ARG A 400 -1.16 10.28 -30.40
N PHE A 401 -1.16 9.04 -29.94
CA PHE A 401 -2.01 7.98 -30.48
C PHE A 401 -3.50 8.28 -30.23
N ALA A 402 -3.86 8.74 -29.04
CA ALA A 402 -5.23 9.11 -28.67
C ALA A 402 -5.77 10.30 -29.49
N GLU A 403 -4.92 11.28 -29.83
CA GLU A 403 -5.28 12.41 -30.70
C GLU A 403 -5.64 11.94 -32.12
N THR A 404 -4.80 11.10 -32.71
CA THR A 404 -5.01 10.56 -34.08
C THR A 404 -6.19 9.60 -34.13
N SER A 405 -6.33 8.73 -33.14
CA SER A 405 -7.45 7.80 -33.07
C SER A 405 -8.78 8.53 -32.91
N ARG A 406 -8.89 9.56 -32.06
CA ARG A 406 -10.12 10.35 -31.93
C ARG A 406 -10.54 11.02 -33.24
N THR A 407 -9.60 11.60 -33.97
CA THR A 407 -9.89 12.25 -35.26
C THR A 407 -10.26 11.24 -36.35
N ALA A 408 -9.56 10.10 -36.43
CA ALA A 408 -9.88 9.02 -37.36
C ALA A 408 -11.24 8.37 -37.08
N VAL A 409 -11.54 8.10 -35.79
CA VAL A 409 -12.83 7.56 -35.32
C VAL A 409 -13.96 8.53 -35.66
N ALA A 410 -13.82 9.81 -35.33
CA ALA A 410 -14.85 10.81 -35.61
C ALA A 410 -15.15 10.94 -37.12
N ARG A 411 -14.11 11.06 -37.96
CA ARG A 411 -14.30 11.14 -39.43
C ARG A 411 -14.97 9.90 -40.00
N SER A 412 -14.57 8.72 -39.54
CA SER A 412 -15.15 7.46 -40.01
C SER A 412 -16.61 7.33 -39.57
N TRP A 413 -16.95 7.75 -38.35
CA TRP A 413 -18.31 7.74 -37.86
C TRP A 413 -19.22 8.77 -38.54
N ILE A 414 -18.72 9.94 -38.94
CA ILE A 414 -19.50 10.91 -39.72
C ILE A 414 -19.93 10.31 -41.08
N VAL A 415 -19.01 9.64 -41.78
CA VAL A 415 -19.33 8.96 -43.05
C VAL A 415 -20.29 7.80 -42.82
N ALA A 416 -20.06 7.02 -41.77
CA ALA A 416 -20.90 5.90 -41.38
C ALA A 416 -22.34 6.35 -41.03
N ALA A 417 -22.49 7.47 -40.33
CA ALA A 417 -23.79 8.06 -40.00
C ALA A 417 -24.60 8.38 -41.26
N GLY A 418 -23.94 8.94 -42.28
CA GLY A 418 -24.58 9.20 -43.58
C GLY A 418 -25.06 7.93 -44.27
N LEU A 419 -24.24 6.87 -44.27
CA LEU A 419 -24.63 5.55 -44.80
C LEU A 419 -25.80 4.94 -44.01
N LEU A 420 -25.77 5.02 -42.68
CA LEU A 420 -26.84 4.50 -41.84
C LEU A 420 -28.15 5.24 -42.08
N ALA A 421 -28.12 6.58 -42.17
CA ALA A 421 -29.29 7.38 -42.48
C ALA A 421 -29.88 7.02 -43.85
N LEU A 422 -29.03 6.79 -44.87
CA LEU A 422 -29.47 6.32 -46.19
C LEU A 422 -30.15 4.93 -46.11
N VAL A 423 -29.56 3.99 -45.38
CA VAL A 423 -30.15 2.66 -45.16
C VAL A 423 -31.50 2.78 -44.45
N LEU A 424 -31.61 3.58 -43.39
CA LEU A 424 -32.87 3.78 -42.67
C LEU A 424 -33.94 4.42 -43.54
N LEU A 425 -33.58 5.37 -44.41
CA LEU A 425 -34.49 5.97 -45.38
C LEU A 425 -34.98 4.95 -46.41
N LEU A 426 -34.12 4.04 -46.88
CA LEU A 426 -34.52 2.96 -47.79
C LEU A 426 -35.43 1.94 -47.10
N VAL A 427 -35.13 1.60 -45.85
CA VAL A 427 -35.93 0.65 -45.03
C VAL A 427 -37.32 1.21 -44.72
N ALA A 428 -37.40 2.48 -44.35
CA ALA A 428 -38.68 3.15 -44.13
C ALA A 428 -39.43 3.42 -45.44
N GLY A 429 -38.68 3.69 -46.52
CA GLY A 429 -39.18 4.05 -47.85
C GLY A 429 -39.89 2.93 -48.60
N VAL A 430 -39.55 1.68 -48.30
CA VAL A 430 -39.98 0.51 -49.04
C VAL A 430 -40.69 -0.42 -48.07
N ASP A 431 -41.99 -0.68 -48.29
CA ASP A 431 -42.73 -1.73 -47.58
C ASP A 431 -42.28 -3.11 -48.10
N ALA A 432 -40.99 -3.40 -47.92
CA ALA A 432 -40.33 -4.60 -48.38
C ALA A 432 -40.98 -5.87 -47.81
N PRO A 433 -41.52 -5.89 -46.57
CA PRO A 433 -42.35 -7.00 -46.12
C PRO A 433 -43.55 -7.26 -47.05
N ALA A 434 -44.21 -6.21 -47.53
CA ALA A 434 -45.30 -6.32 -48.49
C ALA A 434 -44.82 -6.81 -49.87
N LEU A 435 -43.67 -6.31 -50.35
CA LEU A 435 -43.07 -6.78 -51.60
C LEU A 435 -42.61 -8.24 -51.54
N LEU A 436 -42.07 -8.69 -50.40
CA LEU A 436 -41.55 -10.05 -50.23
C LEU A 436 -42.65 -11.09 -50.00
N THR A 437 -43.75 -10.70 -49.35
CA THR A 437 -44.87 -11.62 -49.04
C THR A 437 -46.05 -11.51 -49.99
N GLY A 438 -46.07 -10.49 -50.86
CA GLY A 438 -47.24 -10.14 -51.65
C GLY A 438 -48.40 -9.59 -50.80
N ALA A 439 -48.13 -9.19 -49.56
CA ALA A 439 -49.15 -8.69 -48.64
C ALA A 439 -49.84 -7.45 -49.21
N THR A 440 -51.17 -7.53 -49.31
CA THR A 440 -52.05 -6.41 -49.66
C THR A 440 -52.49 -5.67 -48.39
N PRO A 441 -53.07 -4.46 -48.50
CA PRO A 441 -53.62 -3.75 -47.35
C PRO A 441 -54.62 -4.58 -46.52
N GLU A 442 -55.31 -5.52 -47.16
CA GLU A 442 -56.29 -6.43 -46.53
C GLU A 442 -55.67 -7.64 -45.81
N GLN A 443 -54.43 -8.00 -46.13
CA GLN A 443 -53.70 -9.12 -45.51
C GLN A 443 -52.29 -8.66 -45.17
N PRO A 444 -52.10 -7.94 -44.04
CA PRO A 444 -50.80 -7.41 -43.67
C PRO A 444 -49.80 -8.55 -43.44
N ALA A 445 -48.54 -8.28 -43.74
CA ALA A 445 -47.44 -9.20 -43.46
C ALA A 445 -47.44 -9.59 -41.96
N PRO A 446 -47.02 -10.82 -41.61
CA PRO A 446 -46.97 -11.28 -40.23
C PRO A 446 -46.21 -10.30 -39.34
N ALA A 447 -46.76 -10.01 -38.15
CA ALA A 447 -46.19 -9.03 -37.23
C ALA A 447 -44.72 -9.30 -36.88
N ALA A 448 -44.31 -10.57 -36.78
CA ALA A 448 -42.93 -10.96 -36.53
C ALA A 448 -41.98 -10.58 -37.69
N LEU A 449 -42.44 -10.67 -38.94
CA LEU A 449 -41.67 -10.28 -40.11
C LEU A 449 -41.49 -8.75 -40.18
N ARG A 450 -42.55 -8.00 -39.87
CA ARG A 450 -42.50 -6.54 -39.75
C ARG A 450 -41.58 -6.09 -38.61
N LEU A 451 -41.71 -6.68 -37.43
CA LEU A 451 -40.83 -6.38 -36.29
C LEU A 451 -39.36 -6.70 -36.61
N GLY A 452 -39.10 -7.82 -37.29
CA GLY A 452 -37.76 -8.20 -37.75
C GLY A 452 -37.20 -7.23 -38.78
N TRP A 453 -38.03 -6.70 -39.68
CA TRP A 453 -37.63 -5.69 -40.67
C TRP A 453 -37.34 -4.33 -40.03
N ASP A 454 -38.26 -3.85 -39.19
CA ASP A 454 -38.22 -2.50 -38.60
C ASP A 454 -37.20 -2.39 -37.45
N ILE A 455 -36.90 -3.49 -36.75
CA ILE A 455 -35.97 -3.48 -35.60
C ILE A 455 -34.71 -4.28 -35.91
N GLY A 456 -34.86 -5.48 -36.46
CA GLY A 456 -33.73 -6.38 -36.72
C GLY A 456 -32.76 -5.83 -37.77
N LEU A 457 -33.28 -5.27 -38.87
CA LEU A 457 -32.42 -4.75 -39.95
C LEU A 457 -31.60 -3.51 -39.52
N PRO A 458 -32.17 -2.51 -38.82
CA PRO A 458 -31.37 -1.40 -38.27
C PRO A 458 -30.30 -1.84 -37.28
N ILE A 459 -30.59 -2.81 -36.40
CA ILE A 459 -29.61 -3.34 -35.45
C ILE A 459 -28.48 -4.06 -36.20
N ALA A 460 -28.82 -4.94 -37.15
CA ALA A 460 -27.83 -5.65 -37.95
C ALA A 460 -26.98 -4.69 -38.80
N ALA A 461 -27.60 -3.67 -39.42
CA ALA A 461 -26.91 -2.64 -40.16
C ALA A 461 -25.99 -1.81 -39.25
N GLY A 462 -26.44 -1.45 -38.04
CA GLY A 462 -25.63 -0.74 -37.06
C GLY A 462 -24.42 -1.55 -36.59
N LEU A 463 -24.59 -2.85 -36.31
CA LEU A 463 -23.48 -3.76 -35.94
C LEU A 463 -22.51 -3.98 -37.11
N GLY A 464 -23.03 -4.15 -38.33
CA GLY A 464 -22.20 -4.28 -39.54
C GLY A 464 -21.39 -3.01 -39.81
N LEU A 465 -22.02 -1.85 -39.64
CA LEU A 465 -21.37 -0.55 -39.79
C LEU A 465 -20.33 -0.32 -38.69
N TRP A 466 -20.60 -0.73 -37.45
CA TRP A 466 -19.64 -0.69 -36.35
C TRP A 466 -18.38 -1.52 -36.68
N ALA A 467 -18.56 -2.75 -37.16
CA ALA A 467 -17.46 -3.61 -37.58
C ALA A 467 -16.67 -3.02 -38.76
N LEU A 468 -17.38 -2.41 -39.73
CA LEU A 468 -16.77 -1.74 -40.88
C LEU A 468 -15.96 -0.51 -40.47
N VAL A 469 -16.53 0.38 -39.64
CA VAL A 469 -15.82 1.54 -39.07
C VAL A 469 -14.60 1.09 -38.29
N ARG A 470 -14.72 0.00 -37.51
CA ARG A 470 -13.58 -0.59 -36.78
C ARG A 470 -12.46 -1.03 -37.73
N GLY A 471 -12.81 -1.68 -38.84
CA GLY A 471 -11.85 -2.09 -39.87
C GLY A 471 -11.21 -0.90 -40.58
N VAL A 472 -12.00 0.10 -40.99
CA VAL A 472 -11.53 1.31 -41.69
C VAL A 472 -10.61 2.15 -40.79
N VAL A 473 -11.02 2.40 -39.55
CA VAL A 473 -10.19 3.14 -38.58
C VAL A 473 -8.89 2.40 -38.31
N ARG A 474 -8.95 1.07 -38.12
CA ARG A 474 -7.74 0.26 -37.95
C ARG A 474 -6.82 0.35 -39.16
N GLY A 475 -7.35 0.26 -40.38
CA GLY A 475 -6.57 0.38 -41.61
C GLY A 475 -5.95 1.78 -41.78
N ALA A 476 -6.71 2.83 -41.48
CA ALA A 476 -6.22 4.21 -41.54
C ALA A 476 -5.10 4.48 -40.54
N LEU A 477 -5.24 3.98 -39.30
CA LEU A 477 -4.19 4.11 -38.28
C LEU A 477 -2.97 3.25 -38.63
N ALA A 478 -3.18 2.03 -39.14
CA ALA A 478 -2.09 1.18 -39.59
C ALA A 478 -1.27 1.83 -40.72
N ALA A 479 -1.95 2.50 -41.66
CA ALA A 479 -1.30 3.27 -42.72
C ALA A 479 -0.57 4.51 -42.17
N ALA A 480 -1.15 5.21 -41.19
CA ALA A 480 -0.55 6.41 -40.60
C ALA A 480 0.70 6.10 -39.76
N PHE A 481 0.73 4.94 -39.09
CA PHE A 481 1.83 4.55 -38.20
C PHE A 481 2.76 3.47 -38.79
N GLY A 482 2.50 3.00 -40.01
CA GLY A 482 3.39 2.08 -40.73
C GLY A 482 3.44 0.65 -40.18
N GLY A 483 2.39 0.18 -39.50
CA GLY A 483 2.39 -1.14 -38.85
C GLY A 483 1.00 -1.62 -38.42
N PRO A 484 0.87 -2.86 -37.93
CA PRO A 484 -0.39 -3.35 -37.36
C PRO A 484 -0.73 -2.56 -36.10
N VAL A 485 -1.94 -2.00 -36.05
CA VAL A 485 -2.44 -1.22 -34.91
C VAL A 485 -3.66 -1.90 -34.33
N ARG A 486 -3.80 -1.91 -32.99
CA ARG A 486 -5.03 -2.35 -32.35
C ARG A 486 -6.15 -1.35 -32.66
N ALA A 487 -7.33 -1.87 -33.01
CA ALA A 487 -8.47 -0.98 -33.25
C ALA A 487 -8.75 -0.15 -31.97
N PRO A 488 -8.77 1.19 -32.07
CA PRO A 488 -8.98 2.05 -30.92
C PRO A 488 -10.37 1.84 -30.34
N ASP A 489 -10.52 2.21 -29.08
CA ASP A 489 -11.86 2.31 -28.50
C ASP A 489 -12.68 3.34 -29.28
N GLN A 490 -13.88 2.95 -29.68
CA GLN A 490 -14.80 3.81 -30.42
C GLN A 490 -15.62 4.71 -29.49
N GLY A 491 -15.48 4.52 -28.17
CA GLY A 491 -16.19 5.30 -27.15
C GLY A 491 -17.70 5.14 -27.26
N SER A 492 -18.44 6.22 -26.99
CA SER A 492 -19.92 6.23 -27.03
C SER A 492 -20.50 6.47 -28.43
N TRP A 493 -19.69 6.70 -29.47
CA TRP A 493 -20.17 6.93 -30.84
C TRP A 493 -21.13 5.87 -31.37
N PRO A 494 -20.90 4.55 -31.19
CA PRO A 494 -21.86 3.54 -31.63
C PRO A 494 -23.22 3.71 -30.96
N LEU A 495 -23.25 3.98 -29.64
CA LEU A 495 -24.48 4.18 -28.89
C LEU A 495 -25.20 5.46 -29.30
N VAL A 496 -24.47 6.56 -29.47
CA VAL A 496 -25.03 7.84 -29.93
C VAL A 496 -25.68 7.67 -31.31
N LEU A 497 -25.02 6.96 -32.23
CA LEU A 497 -25.54 6.75 -33.58
C LEU A 497 -26.71 5.78 -33.62
N LEU A 498 -26.67 4.69 -32.87
CA LEU A 498 -27.81 3.78 -32.76
C LEU A 498 -29.02 4.48 -32.13
N SER A 499 -28.80 5.35 -31.14
CA SER A 499 -29.86 6.14 -30.51
C SER A 499 -30.45 7.16 -31.49
N ALA A 500 -29.60 7.90 -32.20
CA ALA A 500 -30.04 8.85 -33.23
C ALA A 500 -30.79 8.15 -34.37
N ALA A 501 -30.27 7.02 -34.84
CA ALA A 501 -30.90 6.15 -35.83
C ALA A 501 -32.28 5.67 -35.36
N ALA A 502 -32.39 5.19 -34.12
CA ALA A 502 -33.65 4.74 -33.55
C ALA A 502 -34.66 5.90 -33.47
N VAL A 503 -34.25 7.09 -33.01
CA VAL A 503 -35.13 8.26 -32.94
C VAL A 503 -35.60 8.69 -34.33
N ILE A 504 -34.69 8.74 -35.32
CA ILE A 504 -35.05 9.08 -36.71
C ILE A 504 -35.99 8.04 -37.30
N HIS A 505 -35.71 6.75 -37.10
CA HIS A 505 -36.53 5.67 -37.63
C HIS A 505 -37.92 5.66 -36.99
N LEU A 506 -38.02 5.84 -35.66
CA LEU A 506 -39.30 5.97 -34.96
C LEU A 506 -40.05 7.23 -35.42
N GLY A 507 -39.33 8.34 -35.65
CA GLY A 507 -39.88 9.56 -36.25
C GLY A 507 -40.45 9.33 -37.65
N LEU A 508 -39.72 8.61 -38.51
CA LEU A 508 -40.17 8.25 -39.86
C LEU A 508 -41.37 7.30 -39.82
N LEU A 509 -41.34 6.27 -38.97
CA LEU A 509 -42.46 5.35 -38.77
C LEU A 509 -43.71 6.07 -38.26
N THR A 510 -43.55 7.03 -37.33
CA THR A 510 -44.68 7.84 -36.87
C THR A 510 -45.19 8.77 -37.97
N LEU A 511 -44.32 9.40 -38.76
CA LEU A 511 -44.73 10.20 -39.92
C LEU A 511 -45.49 9.36 -40.96
N TRP A 512 -45.01 8.17 -41.26
CA TRP A 512 -45.55 7.29 -42.32
C TRP A 512 -46.84 6.57 -41.89
N ASN A 513 -46.90 6.05 -40.66
CA ASN A 513 -48.08 5.34 -40.15
C ASN A 513 -49.19 6.27 -39.65
N GLY A 514 -49.20 7.54 -40.10
CA GLY A 514 -50.20 8.53 -39.72
C GLY A 514 -49.84 9.22 -38.43
N GLY A 515 -48.81 10.07 -38.48
CA GLY A 515 -48.37 10.85 -37.32
C GLY A 515 -49.52 11.69 -36.76
N PRO A 516 -49.35 12.29 -35.57
CA PRO A 516 -50.39 13.09 -34.90
C PRO A 516 -50.95 14.28 -35.73
N GLY A 517 -50.49 14.49 -36.97
CA GLY A 517 -51.12 15.30 -38.01
C GLY A 517 -52.44 14.76 -38.58
N PHE A 518 -52.66 13.44 -38.61
CA PHE A 518 -53.96 12.89 -39.04
C PHE A 518 -55.02 12.90 -37.93
N SER A 519 -54.62 12.85 -36.65
CA SER A 519 -55.50 13.18 -35.53
C SER A 519 -55.69 14.70 -35.33
N ARG A 520 -54.79 15.55 -35.86
CA ARG A 520 -54.96 17.03 -35.87
C ARG A 520 -56.00 17.53 -36.86
N LEU A 521 -56.42 16.76 -37.85
CA LEU A 521 -57.61 17.06 -38.65
C LEU A 521 -58.91 16.83 -37.86
N ASN A 522 -58.92 15.93 -36.87
CA ASN A 522 -60.01 15.84 -35.90
C ASN A 522 -59.88 16.88 -34.77
N HIS A 523 -58.67 17.21 -34.31
CA HIS A 523 -58.51 18.26 -33.28
C HIS A 523 -58.70 19.69 -33.79
N ARG A 524 -58.55 19.98 -35.09
CA ARG A 524 -58.93 21.30 -35.64
C ARG A 524 -60.44 21.54 -35.56
N LEU A 525 -61.27 20.48 -35.58
CA LEU A 525 -62.71 20.61 -35.30
C LEU A 525 -62.99 20.94 -33.82
N ASP A 526 -62.11 20.57 -32.89
CA ASP A 526 -62.29 20.86 -31.45
C ASP A 526 -61.65 22.18 -30.99
N VAL A 527 -60.55 22.64 -31.60
CA VAL A 527 -59.94 23.92 -31.21
C VAL A 527 -60.80 25.11 -31.65
N GLU A 528 -61.54 24.96 -32.75
CA GLU A 528 -62.55 25.95 -33.19
C GLU A 528 -63.75 25.99 -32.22
N ALA A 529 -64.07 24.90 -31.52
CA ALA A 529 -65.10 24.87 -30.47
C ALA A 529 -64.63 25.55 -29.16
N ILE A 530 -63.32 25.53 -28.86
CA ILE A 530 -62.73 26.14 -27.67
C ILE A 530 -62.54 27.66 -27.86
N THR A 531 -62.12 28.12 -29.04
CA THR A 531 -62.04 29.57 -29.35
C THR A 531 -63.39 30.23 -29.55
N GLN A 532 -64.45 29.46 -29.87
CA GLN A 532 -65.84 29.92 -29.88
C GLN A 532 -66.53 29.85 -28.51
N GLY A 533 -65.81 29.57 -27.43
CA GLY A 533 -66.31 29.67 -26.05
C GLY A 533 -67.31 28.58 -25.65
N ARG A 534 -67.27 27.39 -26.25
CA ARG A 534 -68.23 26.30 -25.96
C ARG A 534 -67.68 25.12 -25.15
N ALA A 535 -66.44 25.16 -24.66
CA ALA A 535 -65.95 24.20 -23.67
C ALA A 535 -64.97 24.86 -22.66
N PRO A 536 -65.11 24.61 -21.34
CA PRO A 536 -64.26 25.22 -20.32
C PRO A 536 -62.85 24.62 -20.31
N MET A 537 -61.83 25.47 -20.15
CA MET A 537 -60.46 25.01 -19.86
C MET A 537 -60.45 24.17 -18.58
N PRO A 538 -59.67 23.07 -18.49
CA PRO A 538 -59.44 22.41 -17.23
C PRO A 538 -58.75 23.40 -16.30
N ALA A 539 -59.48 23.85 -15.27
CA ALA A 539 -58.95 24.72 -14.24
C ALA A 539 -57.73 24.04 -13.58
N PRO A 540 -56.70 24.81 -13.18
CA PRO A 540 -55.59 24.26 -12.39
C PRO A 540 -56.19 23.49 -11.22
N ARG A 541 -55.85 22.20 -11.11
CA ARG A 541 -56.37 21.33 -10.06
C ARG A 541 -55.94 21.92 -8.72
N VAL A 542 -56.89 22.53 -8.02
CA VAL A 542 -56.69 23.02 -6.66
C VAL A 542 -56.43 21.79 -5.80
N LEU A 543 -55.20 21.66 -5.30
CA LEU A 543 -54.87 20.58 -4.39
C LEU A 543 -55.75 20.72 -3.14
N THR A 544 -56.35 19.61 -2.74
CA THR A 544 -57.08 19.56 -1.46
C THR A 544 -56.11 19.87 -0.31
N PRO A 545 -56.59 20.38 0.84
CA PRO A 545 -55.72 20.67 1.99
C PRO A 545 -54.85 19.47 2.40
N GLU A 546 -55.40 18.26 2.30
CA GLU A 546 -54.71 17.00 2.59
C GLU A 546 -53.61 16.68 1.56
N GLU A 547 -53.88 16.88 0.26
CA GLU A 547 -52.87 16.74 -0.80
C GLU A 547 -51.72 17.75 -0.66
N ARG A 548 -52.02 18.96 -0.17
CA ARG A 548 -51.01 19.99 0.13
C ARG A 548 -50.12 19.59 1.30
N VAL A 549 -50.70 19.07 2.37
CA VAL A 549 -49.95 18.58 3.54
C VAL A 549 -49.10 17.36 3.17
N MET A 550 -49.62 16.42 2.37
CA MET A 550 -48.83 15.27 1.88
C MET A 550 -47.64 15.71 1.01
N ALA A 551 -47.83 16.71 0.14
CA ALA A 551 -46.75 17.26 -0.67
C ALA A 551 -45.68 17.91 0.22
N ALA A 552 -46.07 18.68 1.22
CA ALA A 552 -45.15 19.29 2.18
C ALA A 552 -44.39 18.26 3.04
N GLN A 553 -45.08 17.22 3.56
CA GLN A 553 -44.45 16.13 4.31
C GLN A 553 -43.39 15.38 3.46
N ARG A 554 -43.66 15.15 2.17
CA ARG A 554 -42.68 14.55 1.24
C ARG A 554 -41.45 15.44 1.04
N ALA A 555 -41.65 16.75 0.88
CA ALA A 555 -40.53 17.68 0.73
C ALA A 555 -39.67 17.74 2.01
N LEU A 556 -40.31 17.82 3.18
CA LEU A 556 -39.60 17.84 4.46
C LEU A 556 -38.83 16.53 4.74
N ALA A 557 -39.40 15.38 4.38
CA ALA A 557 -38.73 14.09 4.51
C ALA A 557 -37.50 13.99 3.60
N ARG A 558 -37.60 14.49 2.35
CA ARG A 558 -36.44 14.57 1.43
C ARG A 558 -35.33 15.47 1.97
N LEU A 559 -35.67 16.53 2.70
CA LEU A 559 -34.72 17.44 3.33
C LEU A 559 -34.19 16.93 4.69
N GLY A 560 -34.60 15.73 5.14
CA GLY A 560 -34.19 15.17 6.43
C GLY A 560 -34.76 15.91 7.65
N ARG A 561 -35.86 16.66 7.48
CA ARG A 561 -36.50 17.49 8.52
C ARG A 561 -37.84 16.96 9.01
N TYR A 562 -38.27 15.79 8.51
CA TYR A 562 -39.48 15.10 8.92
C TYR A 562 -39.28 13.58 8.85
N ASP A 563 -39.48 12.90 9.96
CA ASP A 563 -39.31 11.45 10.15
C ASP A 563 -40.64 10.70 10.34
N GLY A 564 -41.77 11.42 10.30
CA GLY A 564 -43.12 10.86 10.42
C GLY A 564 -43.68 10.25 9.12
N ALA A 565 -44.84 9.59 9.23
CA ALA A 565 -45.55 9.03 8.08
C ALA A 565 -46.18 10.12 7.21
N ILE A 566 -46.09 9.99 5.89
CA ILE A 566 -46.76 10.90 4.94
C ILE A 566 -48.24 10.52 4.87
N ASP A 567 -49.04 11.14 5.72
CA ASP A 567 -50.44 10.79 5.95
C ASP A 567 -51.42 11.94 5.63
N GLY A 568 -50.90 13.11 5.20
CA GLY A 568 -51.73 14.28 4.89
C GLY A 568 -52.30 14.98 6.11
N LYS A 569 -51.92 14.57 7.33
CA LYS A 569 -52.38 15.19 8.59
C LYS A 569 -51.35 16.18 9.10
N MET A 570 -51.84 17.35 9.52
CA MET A 570 -51.02 18.44 10.04
C MET A 570 -50.61 18.21 11.52
N GLY A 571 -49.89 17.11 11.78
CA GLY A 571 -49.41 16.72 13.10
C GLY A 571 -48.28 17.59 13.63
N GLU A 572 -47.88 17.34 14.89
CA GLU A 572 -46.81 18.09 15.57
C GLU A 572 -45.50 18.04 14.77
N GLY A 573 -45.08 16.85 14.33
CA GLY A 573 -43.87 16.69 13.53
C GLY A 573 -43.89 17.46 12.20
N THR A 574 -45.05 17.57 11.55
CA THR A 574 -45.18 18.35 10.30
C THR A 574 -45.10 19.85 10.59
N ARG A 575 -45.67 20.32 11.71
CA ARG A 575 -45.55 21.72 12.16
C ARG A 575 -44.12 22.09 12.55
N THR A 576 -43.41 21.21 13.27
CA THR A 576 -41.99 21.41 13.61
C THR A 576 -41.12 21.41 12.35
N GLY A 577 -41.36 20.49 11.42
CA GLY A 577 -40.66 20.44 10.13
C GLY A 577 -40.85 21.72 9.31
N LEU A 578 -42.08 22.23 9.19
CA LEU A 578 -42.36 23.48 8.50
C LEU A 578 -41.74 24.70 9.21
N ALA A 579 -41.75 24.75 10.53
CA ALA A 579 -41.10 25.83 11.29
C ALA A 579 -39.56 25.86 11.09
N SER A 580 -38.95 24.72 10.75
CA SER A 580 -37.52 24.67 10.42
C SER A 580 -37.18 25.27 9.05
N LEU A 581 -38.15 25.43 8.14
CA LEU A 581 -37.94 26.04 6.81
C LEU A 581 -37.82 27.57 6.86
N THR A 582 -38.39 28.21 7.88
CA THR A 582 -38.43 29.68 8.00
C THR A 582 -37.07 30.37 8.17
N GLY A 583 -35.97 29.61 8.30
CA GLY A 583 -34.59 30.14 8.34
C GLY A 583 -33.71 29.77 7.14
N LEU A 584 -34.24 29.10 6.11
CA LEU A 584 -33.47 28.54 4.98
C LEU A 584 -33.59 29.34 3.68
N VAL A 585 -34.48 30.32 3.61
CA VAL A 585 -34.73 31.11 2.39
C VAL A 585 -34.45 32.58 2.68
N ASP A 586 -33.46 33.15 2.00
CA ASP A 586 -33.17 34.58 2.03
C ASP A 586 -34.32 35.33 1.33
N THR A 587 -35.33 35.77 2.08
CA THR A 587 -36.35 36.67 1.54
C THR A 587 -35.83 38.11 1.49
N PRO A 588 -35.95 38.83 0.36
CA PRO A 588 -35.59 40.24 0.26
C PRO A 588 -36.35 41.09 1.30
N PRO A 589 -35.73 42.13 1.89
CA PRO A 589 -36.38 42.96 2.89
C PRO A 589 -37.63 43.66 2.31
N GLY A 590 -38.80 43.37 2.88
CA GLY A 590 -40.09 43.96 2.50
C GLY A 590 -41.13 43.00 1.93
N VAL A 591 -40.78 41.72 1.71
CA VAL A 591 -41.74 40.67 1.31
C VAL A 591 -42.16 39.90 2.57
N ALA A 592 -43.47 39.84 2.86
CA ALA A 592 -43.97 39.05 3.98
C ALA A 592 -43.63 37.56 3.78
N PRO A 593 -43.26 36.81 4.82
CA PRO A 593 -42.91 35.40 4.68
C PRO A 593 -44.09 34.64 4.08
N GLU A 594 -43.84 33.93 2.98
CA GLU A 594 -44.81 33.02 2.38
C GLU A 594 -45.24 31.97 3.42
N ASP A 595 -46.50 31.55 3.38
CA ASP A 595 -47.02 30.44 4.19
C ASP A 595 -46.03 29.26 4.09
N PRO A 596 -45.39 28.82 5.20
CA PRO A 596 -44.40 27.76 5.17
C PRO A 596 -44.91 26.48 4.49
N LEU A 597 -46.23 26.25 4.54
CA LEU A 597 -46.88 25.15 3.84
C LEU A 597 -46.84 25.33 2.32
N GLU A 598 -47.11 26.53 1.80
CA GLU A 598 -46.99 26.82 0.36
C GLU A 598 -45.54 26.73 -0.12
N LEU A 599 -44.58 27.19 0.69
CA LEU A 599 -43.16 27.06 0.38
C LEU A 599 -42.74 25.59 0.27
N ALA A 600 -43.15 24.74 1.22
CA ALA A 600 -42.87 23.31 1.16
C ALA A 600 -43.56 22.60 -0.02
N VAL A 601 -44.78 23.03 -0.39
CA VAL A 601 -45.48 22.53 -1.60
C VAL A 601 -44.77 22.97 -2.87
N ALA A 602 -44.25 24.20 -2.92
CA ALA A 602 -43.48 24.70 -4.06
C ALA A 602 -42.14 23.97 -4.23
N ILE A 603 -41.47 23.64 -3.13
CA ILE A 603 -40.28 22.77 -3.11
C ILE A 603 -40.64 21.36 -3.60
N ALA A 604 -41.76 20.79 -3.16
CA ALA A 604 -42.22 19.47 -3.62
C ALA A 604 -42.53 19.42 -5.13
N ALA A 605 -42.87 20.57 -5.72
CA ALA A 605 -43.16 20.73 -7.13
C ALA A 605 -41.92 21.14 -7.97
N ASP A 606 -40.71 21.11 -7.38
CA ASP A 606 -39.45 21.57 -7.98
C ASP A 606 -39.50 23.01 -8.54
N ARG A 607 -40.36 23.87 -7.96
CA ARG A 607 -40.52 25.27 -8.40
C ARG A 607 -39.56 26.24 -7.71
N VAL A 608 -38.91 25.80 -6.64
CA VAL A 608 -37.96 26.60 -5.84
C VAL A 608 -36.70 25.77 -5.62
N ALA A 609 -35.55 26.29 -6.04
CA ALA A 609 -34.25 25.68 -5.77
C ALA A 609 -33.76 26.15 -4.39
N VAL A 610 -33.58 25.21 -3.44
CA VAL A 610 -33.06 25.51 -2.10
C VAL A 610 -31.54 25.34 -2.11
N ASN A 611 -30.80 26.40 -1.82
CA ASN A 611 -29.35 26.38 -1.72
C ASN A 611 -28.95 26.08 -0.27
N VAL A 612 -28.59 24.82 0.02
CA VAL A 612 -28.15 24.43 1.36
C VAL A 612 -26.66 24.78 1.50
N GLN A 613 -26.36 25.89 2.16
CA GLN A 613 -24.99 26.20 2.57
C GLN A 613 -24.59 25.31 3.75
N THR A 614 -23.90 24.21 3.49
CA THR A 614 -23.02 23.59 4.50
C THR A 614 -21.86 24.56 4.81
N PRO A 615 -21.50 24.80 6.08
CA PRO A 615 -20.38 25.69 6.39
C PRO A 615 -19.10 25.13 5.76
N GLU A 616 -18.32 26.01 5.14
CA GLU A 616 -17.07 25.78 4.37
C GLU A 616 -15.92 25.09 5.13
N LEU A 617 -16.20 24.47 6.28
CA LEU A 617 -15.21 23.97 7.23
C LEU A 617 -14.58 22.62 6.88
N LEU A 618 -15.05 21.89 5.85
CA LEU A 618 -14.57 20.54 5.55
C LEU A 618 -13.95 20.35 4.15
N VAL A 619 -14.01 21.34 3.26
CA VAL A 619 -13.51 21.19 1.87
C VAL A 619 -12.52 22.31 1.49
N GLY A 620 -11.49 22.49 2.32
CA GLY A 620 -10.37 23.38 2.00
C GLY A 620 -9.46 22.85 0.88
N THR A 621 -8.52 23.68 0.43
CA THR A 621 -7.52 23.43 -0.65
C THR A 621 -6.57 22.24 -0.41
N GLY A 622 -6.67 21.51 0.71
CA GLY A 622 -5.79 20.40 1.07
C GLY A 622 -6.16 19.01 0.54
N TRP A 623 -7.33 18.82 -0.08
CA TRP A 623 -7.72 17.53 -0.67
C TRP A 623 -7.16 17.35 -2.07
N SER A 624 -6.57 16.18 -2.36
CA SER A 624 -6.11 15.83 -3.72
C SER A 624 -7.27 15.91 -4.72
N ASN A 625 -7.01 16.42 -5.93
CA ASN A 625 -8.03 16.55 -6.98
C ASN A 625 -8.66 15.21 -7.36
N ALA A 626 -7.93 14.10 -7.20
CA ALA A 626 -8.43 12.74 -7.46
C ALA A 626 -9.55 12.31 -6.48
N THR A 627 -9.46 12.74 -5.22
CA THR A 627 -10.47 12.45 -4.18
C THR A 627 -11.74 13.30 -4.38
N ARG A 628 -11.59 14.57 -4.81
CA ARG A 628 -12.73 15.46 -5.13
C ARG A 628 -13.53 14.99 -6.33
N LEU A 629 -12.88 14.38 -7.32
CA LEU A 629 -13.50 13.95 -8.58
C LEU A 629 -14.33 12.67 -8.46
N ARG A 630 -14.27 11.93 -7.33
CA ARG A 630 -14.90 10.60 -7.19
C ARG A 630 -15.89 10.46 -6.02
N MET A 631 -15.96 11.42 -5.11
CA MET A 631 -17.03 11.47 -4.10
C MET A 631 -18.26 12.15 -4.68
N LYS A 632 -19.45 11.57 -4.50
CA LYS A 632 -20.69 12.30 -4.79
C LYS A 632 -20.89 13.34 -3.69
N HIS A 633 -21.53 14.45 -4.04
CA HIS A 633 -21.87 15.49 -3.07
C HIS A 633 -22.66 14.91 -1.88
N ASP A 634 -23.53 13.93 -2.15
CA ASP A 634 -24.37 13.24 -1.17
C ASP A 634 -23.58 12.38 -0.15
N ASP A 635 -22.32 12.01 -0.44
CA ASP A 635 -21.49 11.19 0.45
C ASP A 635 -20.76 12.05 1.52
N GLN A 636 -20.73 13.37 1.35
CA GLN A 636 -20.00 14.32 2.21
C GLN A 636 -20.46 14.34 3.68
N PRO A 637 -21.77 14.29 4.01
CA PRO A 637 -22.23 14.29 5.39
C PRO A 637 -21.82 13.03 6.16
N MET A 638 -21.78 11.87 5.49
CA MET A 638 -21.44 10.59 6.10
C MET A 638 -19.95 10.51 6.45
N VAL A 639 -19.10 11.02 5.56
CA VAL A 639 -17.65 11.13 5.79
C VAL A 639 -17.35 12.14 6.90
N ALA A 640 -18.06 13.27 6.94
CA ALA A 640 -17.95 14.24 8.02
C ALA A 640 -18.31 13.62 9.38
N GLY A 641 -19.39 12.84 9.44
CA GLY A 641 -19.81 12.13 10.65
C GLY A 641 -18.79 11.10 11.15
N ALA A 642 -18.22 10.30 10.24
CA ALA A 642 -17.18 9.33 10.59
C ALA A 642 -15.88 10.01 11.08
N PHE A 643 -15.51 11.15 10.50
CA PHE A 643 -14.37 11.94 10.97
C PHE A 643 -14.59 12.49 12.38
N LEU A 644 -15.75 13.09 12.65
CA LEU A 644 -16.09 13.61 13.98
C LEU A 644 -16.16 12.49 15.03
N GLY A 645 -16.68 11.32 14.67
CA GLY A 645 -16.69 10.16 15.56
C GLY A 645 -15.29 9.63 15.86
N ALA A 646 -14.39 9.55 14.87
CA ALA A 646 -12.99 9.15 15.10
C ALA A 646 -12.24 10.15 15.99
N LEU A 647 -12.53 11.46 15.83
CA LEU A 647 -11.98 12.53 16.66
C LEU A 647 -12.47 12.42 18.11
N ALA A 648 -13.77 12.23 18.31
CA ALA A 648 -14.36 12.04 19.65
C ALA A 648 -13.81 10.79 20.34
N ALA A 649 -13.58 9.71 19.59
CA ALA A 649 -13.01 8.46 20.11
C ALA A 649 -11.51 8.56 20.43
N SER A 650 -10.78 9.52 19.85
CA SER A 650 -9.33 9.73 20.08
C SER A 650 -8.98 10.38 21.42
N GLY A 651 -9.96 10.53 22.32
CA GLY A 651 -9.81 11.08 23.66
C GLY A 651 -8.67 10.45 24.46
N THR A 652 -7.59 11.21 24.60
CA THR A 652 -6.58 11.21 25.69
C THR A 652 -5.42 10.22 25.73
N GLU A 653 -5.32 9.13 24.97
CA GLU A 653 -4.06 8.34 24.91
C GLU A 653 -3.76 7.76 23.51
N ARG A 654 -2.48 7.37 23.28
CA ARG A 654 -1.83 7.00 21.99
C ARG A 654 -2.49 5.84 21.22
N ALA A 655 -3.73 6.01 20.77
CA ALA A 655 -4.41 5.03 19.92
C ALA A 655 -4.74 5.64 18.56
N ALA A 656 -4.47 4.87 17.50
CA ALA A 656 -5.05 5.10 16.19
C ALA A 656 -6.51 4.63 16.24
N THR A 657 -7.48 5.54 16.24
CA THR A 657 -8.91 5.19 16.19
C THR A 657 -9.41 5.34 14.77
N GLY A 658 -10.01 4.26 14.26
CA GLY A 658 -10.61 4.19 12.93
C GLY A 658 -12.13 4.17 13.02
N GLN A 659 -12.81 4.90 12.13
CA GLN A 659 -14.26 4.81 11.98
C GLN A 659 -14.64 4.53 10.53
N GLU A 660 -15.50 3.53 10.35
CA GLU A 660 -16.00 3.14 9.04
C GLU A 660 -17.18 4.03 8.62
N TRP A 661 -17.29 4.24 7.32
CA TRP A 661 -18.46 4.83 6.70
C TRP A 661 -18.84 4.00 5.47
N VAL A 662 -20.12 4.08 5.12
CA VAL A 662 -20.68 3.47 3.91
C VAL A 662 -21.48 4.56 3.20
N SER A 663 -21.38 4.65 1.88
CA SER A 663 -22.16 5.60 1.09
C SER A 663 -23.65 5.33 1.18
N GLY A 664 -24.48 6.36 0.94
CA GLY A 664 -25.94 6.19 0.93
C GLY A 664 -26.45 5.22 -0.14
N ASP A 665 -25.66 4.99 -1.19
CA ASP A 665 -25.92 3.99 -2.23
C ASP A 665 -25.40 2.57 -1.89
N GLY A 666 -24.69 2.38 -0.76
CA GLY A 666 -24.18 1.10 -0.28
C GLY A 666 -23.00 0.52 -1.07
N LEU A 667 -22.56 1.20 -2.14
CA LEU A 667 -21.56 0.69 -3.08
C LEU A 667 -20.13 1.08 -2.72
N ARG A 668 -19.94 2.01 -1.79
CA ARG A 668 -18.63 2.51 -1.38
C ARG A 668 -18.56 2.47 0.14
N SER A 669 -17.44 1.99 0.65
CA SER A 669 -17.14 2.03 2.07
C SER A 669 -15.69 2.43 2.28
N GLY A 670 -15.39 3.00 3.44
CA GLY A 670 -14.03 3.33 3.78
C GLY A 670 -13.81 3.46 5.28
N LEU A 671 -12.54 3.35 5.67
CA LEU A 671 -12.09 3.55 7.04
C LEU A 671 -11.34 4.88 7.13
N ILE A 672 -11.77 5.74 8.05
CA ILE A 672 -11.08 6.98 8.40
C ILE A 672 -10.32 6.72 9.70
N THR A 673 -9.00 6.75 9.65
CA THR A 673 -8.16 6.61 10.85
C THR A 673 -7.54 7.95 11.22
N VAL A 674 -7.74 8.36 12.47
CA VAL A 674 -7.11 9.54 13.06
C VAL A 674 -5.99 9.08 13.99
N THR A 675 -4.75 9.47 13.68
CA THR A 675 -3.61 9.27 14.59
C THR A 675 -3.15 10.60 15.14
N GLY A 676 -3.29 10.79 16.45
CA GLY A 676 -2.81 11.98 17.16
C GLY A 676 -1.47 11.75 17.87
N ARG A 677 -0.59 12.77 17.85
CA ARG A 677 0.55 12.87 18.77
C ARG A 677 0.47 14.22 19.49
N ILE A 678 0.37 14.20 20.81
CA ILE A 678 0.57 15.41 21.62
C ILE A 678 2.07 15.72 21.58
N ALA A 679 2.43 16.84 20.94
CA ALA A 679 3.79 17.34 21.00
C ALA A 679 4.09 17.86 22.41
N ASP A 680 5.35 17.71 22.84
CA ASP A 680 5.92 18.05 24.14
C ASP A 680 5.28 19.28 24.83
N THR A 681 5.15 19.25 26.16
CA THR A 681 4.48 20.27 26.98
C THR A 681 5.13 21.67 26.89
N LYS A 682 6.31 21.77 26.30
CA LYS A 682 7.01 23.04 26.00
C LYS A 682 6.53 23.73 24.72
N ASP A 683 5.88 23.02 23.80
CA ASP A 683 5.29 23.59 22.59
C ASP A 683 3.79 23.79 22.79
N ARG A 684 3.38 25.02 23.10
CA ARG A 684 1.99 25.45 23.31
C ARG A 684 1.00 24.75 22.35
N GLY A 685 0.32 23.72 22.84
CA GLY A 685 -0.94 23.18 22.29
C GLY A 685 -0.95 22.80 20.81
N ARG A 686 0.13 22.21 20.25
CA ARG A 686 0.08 21.68 18.88
C ARG A 686 -0.44 20.24 18.86
N LEU A 687 -1.69 20.08 18.41
CA LEU A 687 -2.25 18.79 18.02
C LEU A 687 -1.92 18.52 16.54
N CYS A 688 -1.12 17.49 16.29
CA CYS A 688 -0.84 17.01 14.94
C CYS A 688 -1.69 15.77 14.67
N PHE A 689 -2.51 15.81 13.62
CA PHE A 689 -3.28 14.67 13.15
C PHE A 689 -2.74 14.22 11.79
N ALA A 690 -2.63 12.91 11.59
CA ALA A 690 -2.50 12.33 10.26
C ALA A 690 -3.81 11.61 9.92
N LEU A 691 -4.31 11.88 8.71
CA LEU A 691 -5.51 11.26 8.17
C LEU A 691 -5.11 10.25 7.11
N THR A 692 -5.46 8.98 7.34
CA THR A 692 -5.35 7.94 6.33
C THR A 692 -6.76 7.49 5.96
N HIS A 693 -7.08 7.48 4.66
CA HIS A 693 -8.36 7.01 4.16
C HIS A 693 -8.12 5.88 3.15
N VAL A 694 -8.91 4.82 3.28
CA VAL A 694 -8.94 3.71 2.32
C VAL A 694 -10.36 3.64 1.78
N VAL A 695 -10.53 3.76 0.47
CA VAL A 695 -11.83 3.63 -0.18
C VAL A 695 -11.87 2.31 -0.92
N THR A 696 -12.84 1.47 -0.56
CA THR A 696 -13.14 0.23 -1.26
C THR A 696 -14.30 0.47 -2.22
N THR A 697 -14.06 0.18 -3.50
CA THR A 697 -15.08 0.19 -4.55
C THR A 697 -15.19 -1.21 -5.17
N PRO A 698 -16.27 -1.53 -5.91
CA PRO A 698 -16.37 -2.78 -6.66
C PRO A 698 -15.24 -2.96 -7.69
N ALA A 699 -14.54 -1.88 -8.07
CA ALA A 699 -13.43 -1.89 -9.03
C ALA A 699 -12.04 -2.07 -8.37
N GLY A 700 -11.95 -2.16 -7.04
CA GLY A 700 -10.69 -2.37 -6.31
C GLY A 700 -10.54 -1.52 -5.04
N ARG A 701 -9.49 -1.81 -4.27
CA ARG A 701 -9.08 -1.11 -3.04
C ARG A 701 -8.09 0.00 -3.40
N ASP A 702 -8.43 1.25 -3.09
CA ASP A 702 -7.55 2.40 -3.32
C ASP A 702 -7.08 2.94 -1.96
N ALA A 703 -5.77 2.86 -1.69
CA ALA A 703 -5.17 3.39 -0.48
C ALA A 703 -4.58 4.77 -0.80
N GLY A 704 -5.26 5.83 -0.40
CA GLY A 704 -4.78 7.19 -0.58
C GLY A 704 -3.52 7.45 0.24
N ALA A 705 -2.59 8.26 -0.29
CA ALA A 705 -1.43 8.72 0.46
C ALA A 705 -1.87 9.48 1.74
N PRO A 706 -1.21 9.27 2.89
CA PRO A 706 -1.60 9.87 4.15
C PRO A 706 -1.48 11.41 4.07
N LEU A 707 -2.57 12.11 4.34
CA LEU A 707 -2.60 13.57 4.43
C LEU A 707 -2.11 13.99 5.81
N ARG A 708 -0.97 14.70 5.86
CA ARG A 708 -0.47 15.34 7.08
C ARG A 708 -0.84 16.83 7.04
N THR A 709 -1.76 17.25 7.91
CA THR A 709 -2.11 18.67 8.07
C THR A 709 -1.77 19.13 9.48
N CYS A 710 -0.77 20.00 9.60
CA CYS A 710 -0.47 20.70 10.85
C CYS A 710 -1.07 22.11 10.79
N ARG A 711 -2.01 22.45 11.68
CA ARG A 711 -2.52 23.82 11.84
C ARG A 711 -2.19 24.37 13.22
N THR A 712 -1.79 25.62 13.29
CA THR A 712 -1.65 26.39 14.53
C THR A 712 -3.03 26.74 15.07
N ALA A 713 -3.31 26.35 16.32
CA ALA A 713 -4.57 26.65 17.00
C ALA A 713 -4.72 28.18 17.20
N GLY A 714 -5.68 28.78 16.50
CA GLY A 714 -6.43 29.91 17.05
C GLY A 714 -7.61 29.32 17.83
N ASN A 715 -7.64 29.56 19.14
CA ASN A 715 -8.66 29.25 20.15
C ASN A 715 -9.80 28.30 19.74
N TRP A 716 -9.69 27.04 20.14
CA TRP A 716 -10.84 26.14 20.29
C TRP A 716 -10.99 25.89 21.79
N THR A 717 -12.13 26.26 22.37
CA THR A 717 -12.58 25.79 23.68
C THR A 717 -13.55 24.65 23.46
N LEU A 718 -13.38 23.57 24.22
CA LEU A 718 -14.11 22.30 24.07
C LEU A 718 -15.55 22.40 24.62
N GLU A 719 -16.33 23.35 24.11
CA GLU A 719 -17.76 23.52 24.38
C GLU A 719 -18.60 23.90 23.13
N GLU A 720 -18.01 24.05 21.94
CA GLU A 720 -18.75 24.28 20.67
C GLU A 720 -18.64 23.11 19.68
#